data_AF-A0A924DG02-F1
#
_entry.id   AF-A0A924DG02-F1
#
_cell.length_a   1.000
_cell.length_b   1.000
_cell.length_c   1.000
_cell.angle_alpha   90.00
_cell.angle_beta   90.00
_cell.angle_gamma   90.00
#
_symmetry.space_group_name_H-M   'P 1'
#
loop_
_entity.id
_entity.type
_entity.pdbx_description
1 polymer ?
#
loop_
_entity_poly.entity_id
_entity_poly.type
_entity_poly.pdbx_seq_one_letter_code
_entity_poly.pdbx_strand_id
1 'polypeptide(L)'
;MRRKTAQACLFTGLLATLPILSLRALADDKVALIYRATKGQVMRYSGGGTLGLELGGQKQTMEIKETSKTTVTEVGSDGSITYETVNETRELTVAGQKVPDSQSKKPTKIVIKSDGTLMTYDEGEQKEQGDSNVSVRLRTSSHPIFVSKAVGVGDKWTVELKADEKLGTVDAKAEFEVVSFGKIKGIDSVKVKEIYKESSGSSPLTVKSVYDIEISSGDAILRESEIENLSLGEQAPTANGKLSGERTEGSPFTGKIVATSVKKDEKKKDDKKGKKDDKKAVEPPKSTETKPADPPKKDEKKEKTIDETVKDYEKIPGLFTLYKKKESGRETVYMEIKESQLDKLHLLQATMATGTSGRAVAGNPINDLVFKFCKIQEDKLYLVTPNIAFRAKEGTPISRSLKRSFPDAYLDSFKIEAKQEDRKSLLINMTDFFKGDISQVSQTFAGGGGLFGGGGIPYSLDREKTFISAWKNFPENLTVETNYHFAGSGRSSGLGVSSDQLADPRSIPLKVIYNLWELKDTAYKPRLADSRVGYFTTDYQTFDVDDKADSTKRFILRWNLEKKDPKEALSEPKKPIVFWLDNAIPMQYRTAVSEGILMWNKALEKIGIKNGIQVKQMPDNADWDTADMRYNTIRWVSSPDSGYAVALFRANPLTGEIVNASITVDSNFVRYIKLEKKENVNPASYWQWQDRKPEPFANKNAQKCEYGEGMMEQGWFGATALSMLAPEMGISNEEYLHQYLREVVVHEMGHIMGLRHNFIGSTLHDDKQLADPKLLNEEGVTASVMEYGPFNVYALKHKDVPFYSSTIGPYDLWAIQYGYVPVEGTMEAEVSALKKIASRTNEPGLAYQSDEHADSFDPAVTRFDLGKDSLNYWEKNLEISRLLMNSLGSRLPLQGDSYVDFTRGFSYSLGSASRAGSQIGRYIGGLHFGRNFKGDPGEKPMLAPIDGDTQRRALMSLAKNILAENAFVIPKEYLVELTTDPYSGFAGFNSFPVKDQVASIQRSAVNYLFSPGVLSRISNNEFKTKDFRKALTLPEVFTATRKAVWSELEGKRNIGVLHRELQRAYLDALFGMVLSSGASMPNDAKMLAWHELKQVRKSLELAGMAKDYDTYTRLHLEDSAMKINRVLDAKLTISTGASGVARPLTLADLLGGKTGE
;
A
#
# COMPACT_ATOMS: atom_id res chain seq x y z
N MET A 1 -6.65 -30.70 49.21
CA MET A 1 -7.53 -31.40 50.19
C MET A 1 -8.25 -30.35 51.04
N ARG A 2 -9.42 -30.68 51.64
CA ARG A 2 -10.25 -29.85 52.55
C ARG A 2 -10.85 -28.58 51.87
N ARG A 3 -12.17 -28.55 51.62
CA ARG A 3 -13.29 -28.01 52.45
C ARG A 3 -13.26 -26.46 52.53
N LYS A 4 -14.21 -25.72 51.93
CA LYS A 4 -15.67 -25.53 52.24
C LYS A 4 -15.88 -24.81 53.60
N THR A 5 -16.84 -23.87 53.78
CA THR A 5 -18.17 -23.73 53.11
C THR A 5 -18.78 -22.31 53.22
N ALA A 6 -19.78 -22.01 52.36
CA ALA A 6 -20.94 -21.08 52.52
C ALA A 6 -20.67 -19.55 52.60
N GLN A 7 -21.41 -18.63 51.96
CA GLN A 7 -22.86 -18.47 51.61
C GLN A 7 -23.77 -17.98 52.77
N ALA A 8 -24.81 -17.15 52.57
CA ALA A 8 -25.21 -16.23 51.47
C ALA A 8 -26.48 -15.41 51.87
N CYS A 9 -26.94 -14.53 50.95
CA CYS A 9 -28.33 -14.06 50.76
C CYS A 9 -29.03 -13.15 51.80
N LEU A 10 -29.54 -11.99 51.32
CA LEU A 10 -30.93 -11.46 51.36
C LEU A 10 -30.86 -9.92 51.07
N PHE A 11 -31.32 -9.37 49.94
CA PHE A 11 -32.69 -9.11 49.42
C PHE A 11 -33.50 -7.98 50.10
N THR A 12 -34.12 -7.12 49.25
CA THR A 12 -35.26 -6.19 49.48
C THR A 12 -35.15 -5.03 50.49
N GLY A 13 -35.63 -3.83 50.09
CA GLY A 13 -36.23 -2.83 51.00
C GLY A 13 -36.07 -1.34 50.62
N LEU A 14 -37.21 -0.63 50.45
CA LEU A 14 -37.44 0.84 50.50
C LEU A 14 -36.62 1.75 49.54
N LEU A 15 -37.17 2.66 48.72
CA LEU A 15 -38.51 3.27 48.54
C LEU A 15 -38.89 4.34 49.58
N ALA A 16 -39.48 5.46 49.08
CA ALA A 16 -39.91 6.72 49.73
C ALA A 16 -38.83 7.84 49.78
N THR A 17 -39.11 9.12 49.51
CA THR A 17 -40.33 9.78 49.00
C THR A 17 -40.00 11.11 48.31
N LEU A 18 -40.73 11.46 47.24
CA LEU A 18 -40.85 12.83 46.72
C LEU A 18 -42.33 13.27 46.79
N PRO A 19 -42.64 14.55 47.11
CA PRO A 19 -44.02 15.00 47.27
C PRO A 19 -44.74 15.17 45.93
N ILE A 20 -46.03 14.81 45.91
CA ILE A 20 -46.94 14.89 44.75
C ILE A 20 -47.64 16.25 44.74
N LEU A 21 -47.55 17.02 43.64
CA LEU A 21 -48.56 17.99 43.16
C LEU A 21 -48.02 18.65 41.87
N SER A 22 -48.78 18.83 40.76
CA SER A 22 -50.00 18.16 40.28
C SER A 22 -50.28 18.58 38.83
N LEU A 23 -50.71 17.68 37.95
CA LEU A 23 -51.58 17.98 36.80
C LEU A 23 -52.26 16.69 36.31
N ARG A 24 -53.41 16.82 35.64
CA ARG A 24 -54.36 15.74 35.33
C ARG A 24 -54.29 15.25 33.88
N ALA A 25 -54.79 14.03 33.68
CA ALA A 25 -55.42 13.50 32.46
C ALA A 25 -54.53 13.32 31.21
N LEU A 26 -53.81 12.19 31.18
CA LEU A 26 -53.52 11.36 29.99
C LEU A 26 -53.54 9.87 30.41
N ALA A 27 -54.58 9.47 31.15
CA ALA A 27 -54.64 8.13 31.77
C ALA A 27 -55.23 7.05 30.84
N ASP A 28 -56.10 7.45 29.91
CA ASP A 28 -56.78 6.56 28.95
C ASP A 28 -56.17 6.63 27.53
N ASP A 29 -55.27 7.59 27.28
CA ASP A 29 -54.65 7.85 25.97
C ASP A 29 -53.63 6.77 25.58
N LYS A 30 -54.10 5.69 24.96
CA LYS A 30 -53.22 4.72 24.29
C LYS A 30 -52.67 5.31 22.99
N VAL A 31 -51.36 5.26 22.77
CA VAL A 31 -50.68 5.79 21.57
C VAL A 31 -50.13 4.67 20.69
N ALA A 32 -50.24 4.83 19.37
CA ALA A 32 -49.63 3.92 18.40
C ALA A 32 -48.19 4.35 18.10
N LEU A 33 -47.22 3.64 18.69
CA LEU A 33 -45.80 3.88 18.46
C LEU A 33 -45.37 3.24 17.13
N ILE A 34 -44.73 4.04 16.29
CA ILE A 34 -44.26 3.67 14.96
C ILE A 34 -43.17 4.67 14.56
N TYR A 35 -42.08 4.20 13.97
CA TYR A 35 -41.04 5.08 13.45
C TYR A 35 -41.57 5.88 12.26
N ARG A 36 -41.43 7.21 12.31
CA ARG A 36 -41.81 8.13 11.25
C ARG A 36 -40.66 9.05 10.91
N ALA A 37 -40.29 9.07 9.64
CA ALA A 37 -39.17 9.85 9.12
C ALA A 37 -39.51 10.44 7.75
N THR A 38 -38.73 11.44 7.33
CA THR A 38 -38.80 12.02 5.97
C THR A 38 -37.43 11.92 5.29
N LYS A 39 -37.40 11.66 3.97
CA LYS A 39 -36.14 11.58 3.20
C LYS A 39 -35.42 12.94 3.25
N GLY A 40 -34.15 12.92 3.65
CA GLY A 40 -33.33 14.12 3.93
C GLY A 40 -33.35 14.59 5.39
N GLN A 41 -34.14 13.98 6.28
CA GLN A 41 -34.17 14.31 7.71
C GLN A 41 -32.83 14.00 8.38
N VAL A 42 -32.27 14.98 9.08
CA VAL A 42 -31.04 14.85 9.88
C VAL A 42 -31.38 14.85 11.36
N MET A 43 -30.70 13.99 12.11
CA MET A 43 -30.78 13.89 13.58
C MET A 43 -29.36 13.79 14.15
N ARG A 44 -29.12 14.39 15.31
CA ARG A 44 -27.87 14.21 16.06
C ARG A 44 -28.14 13.59 17.41
N TYR A 45 -27.22 12.75 17.85
CA TYR A 45 -27.22 12.14 19.16
C TYR A 45 -25.89 12.40 19.88
N SER A 46 -25.95 12.49 21.20
CA SER A 46 -24.80 12.54 22.10
C SER A 46 -24.98 11.46 23.15
N GLY A 47 -23.98 10.62 23.36
CA GLY A 47 -24.04 9.48 24.27
C GLY A 47 -22.70 9.11 24.86
N GLY A 48 -22.69 8.06 25.68
CA GLY A 48 -21.48 7.62 26.36
C GLY A 48 -21.79 6.71 27.54
N GLY A 49 -20.80 6.45 28.37
CA GLY A 49 -20.95 5.65 29.58
C GLY A 49 -19.68 4.91 29.97
N THR A 50 -19.84 3.83 30.73
CA THR A 50 -18.74 3.13 31.40
C THR A 50 -18.98 1.62 31.39
N LEU A 51 -18.00 0.87 30.88
CA LEU A 51 -17.99 -0.59 30.82
C LEU A 51 -16.76 -1.12 31.58
N GLY A 52 -16.99 -2.03 32.53
CA GLY A 52 -15.94 -2.76 33.25
C GLY A 52 -15.53 -4.03 32.51
N LEU A 53 -14.22 -4.29 32.49
CA LEU A 53 -13.56 -5.44 31.86
C LEU A 53 -12.70 -6.17 32.90
N GLU A 54 -12.57 -7.49 32.81
CA GLU A 54 -11.69 -8.27 33.68
C GLU A 54 -10.67 -9.05 32.83
N LEU A 55 -9.45 -8.53 32.76
CA LEU A 55 -8.35 -9.00 31.91
C LEU A 55 -7.25 -9.60 32.79
N GLY A 56 -6.99 -10.91 32.66
CA GLY A 56 -5.91 -11.59 33.39
C GLY A 56 -6.03 -11.53 34.93
N GLY A 57 -7.23 -11.34 35.47
CA GLY A 57 -7.47 -11.14 36.91
C GLY A 57 -7.30 -9.69 37.39
N GLN A 58 -7.11 -8.72 36.49
CA GLN A 58 -7.19 -7.29 36.80
C GLN A 58 -8.45 -6.66 36.21
N LYS A 59 -9.12 -5.83 37.02
CA LYS A 59 -10.29 -5.06 36.59
C LYS A 59 -9.86 -3.76 35.94
N GLN A 60 -10.33 -3.51 34.73
CA GLN A 60 -10.12 -2.29 33.97
C GLN A 60 -11.46 -1.62 33.67
N THR A 61 -11.42 -0.30 33.50
CA THR A 61 -12.60 0.52 33.20
C THR A 61 -12.44 1.16 31.84
N MET A 62 -13.46 1.04 31.00
CA MET A 62 -13.56 1.64 29.67
C MET A 62 -14.68 2.68 29.68
N GLU A 63 -14.33 3.96 29.52
CA GLU A 63 -15.26 5.07 29.34
C GLU A 63 -15.43 5.39 27.85
N ILE A 64 -16.67 5.68 27.46
CA ILE A 64 -17.06 6.06 26.09
C ILE A 64 -17.74 7.42 26.15
N LYS A 65 -17.44 8.32 25.22
CA LYS A 65 -18.27 9.47 24.85
C LYS A 65 -18.33 9.56 23.33
N GLU A 66 -19.50 9.83 22.78
CA GLU A 66 -19.74 9.74 21.34
C GLU A 66 -20.78 10.79 20.92
N THR A 67 -20.55 11.48 19.80
CA THR A 67 -21.60 12.25 19.12
C THR A 67 -21.71 11.76 17.68
N SER A 68 -22.93 11.58 17.20
CA SER A 68 -23.20 11.01 15.88
C SER A 68 -24.34 11.72 15.18
N LYS A 69 -24.23 11.78 13.84
CA LYS A 69 -25.20 12.38 12.94
C LYS A 69 -25.81 11.29 12.07
N THR A 70 -27.12 11.14 12.17
CA THR A 70 -27.92 10.20 11.37
C THR A 70 -28.70 10.97 10.34
N THR A 71 -28.62 10.55 9.07
CA THR A 71 -29.35 11.14 7.94
C THR A 71 -30.27 10.08 7.34
N VAL A 72 -31.55 10.41 7.15
CA VAL A 72 -32.53 9.51 6.52
C VAL A 72 -32.37 9.61 5.00
N THR A 73 -31.77 8.60 4.37
CA THR A 73 -31.50 8.62 2.92
C THR A 73 -32.62 8.02 2.08
N GLU A 74 -33.51 7.21 2.67
CA GLU A 74 -34.69 6.66 2.00
C GLU A 74 -35.82 6.35 2.98
N VAL A 75 -37.06 6.43 2.49
CA VAL A 75 -38.26 5.92 3.15
C VAL A 75 -39.02 5.13 2.07
N GLY A 76 -39.15 3.82 2.26
CA GLY A 76 -39.73 2.90 1.29
C GLY A 76 -41.27 2.97 1.28
N SER A 77 -41.87 2.55 0.16
CA SER A 77 -43.34 2.46 0.01
C SER A 77 -44.00 1.41 0.89
N ASP A 78 -43.21 0.51 1.49
CA ASP A 78 -43.59 -0.49 2.49
C ASP A 78 -43.48 0.04 3.94
N GLY A 79 -43.03 1.28 4.14
CA GLY A 79 -42.75 1.85 5.46
C GLY A 79 -41.35 1.53 6.01
N SER A 80 -40.46 0.93 5.22
CA SER A 80 -39.05 0.80 5.64
C SER A 80 -38.36 2.17 5.67
N ILE A 81 -37.37 2.33 6.55
CA ILE A 81 -36.60 3.57 6.69
C ILE A 81 -35.12 3.23 6.60
N THR A 82 -34.41 3.94 5.72
CA THR A 82 -32.96 3.84 5.57
C THR A 82 -32.26 5.04 6.17
N TYR A 83 -31.29 4.75 7.03
CA TYR A 83 -30.42 5.71 7.69
C TYR A 83 -28.98 5.54 7.21
N GLU A 84 -28.25 6.64 7.19
CA GLU A 84 -26.80 6.69 7.15
C GLU A 84 -26.31 7.45 8.39
N THR A 85 -25.62 6.75 9.29
CA THR A 85 -25.09 7.31 10.55
C THR A 85 -23.57 7.49 10.44
N VAL A 86 -23.09 8.69 10.75
CA VAL A 86 -21.67 9.03 10.81
C VAL A 86 -21.35 9.49 12.23
N ASN A 87 -20.29 8.95 12.83
CA ASN A 87 -19.78 9.44 14.11
C ASN A 87 -18.98 10.73 13.89
N GLU A 88 -19.41 11.81 14.55
CA GLU A 88 -18.83 13.16 14.40
C GLU A 88 -17.71 13.40 15.41
N THR A 89 -17.82 12.83 16.60
CA THR A 89 -16.73 12.73 17.58
C THR A 89 -16.82 11.41 18.35
N ARG A 90 -15.70 10.70 18.56
CA ARG A 90 -15.62 9.62 19.55
C ARG A 90 -14.43 9.82 20.49
N GLU A 91 -14.68 9.66 21.78
CA GLU A 91 -13.66 9.62 22.82
C GLU A 91 -13.82 8.32 23.60
N LEU A 92 -12.96 7.35 23.30
CA LEU A 92 -12.81 6.11 24.06
C LEU A 92 -11.65 6.28 25.05
N THR A 93 -11.80 5.83 26.29
CA THR A 93 -10.76 5.91 27.32
C THR A 93 -10.70 4.61 28.11
N VAL A 94 -9.57 3.91 28.08
CA VAL A 94 -9.35 2.64 28.79
C VAL A 94 -8.32 2.85 29.89
N ALA A 95 -8.63 2.44 31.13
CA ALA A 95 -7.78 2.62 32.30
C ALA A 95 -7.27 4.07 32.49
N GLY A 96 -8.08 5.06 32.13
CA GLY A 96 -7.75 6.49 32.22
C GLY A 96 -6.89 7.04 31.07
N GLN A 97 -6.52 6.23 30.08
CA GLN A 97 -5.81 6.67 28.87
C GLN A 97 -6.76 6.74 27.68
N LYS A 98 -6.75 7.87 26.95
CA LYS A 98 -7.55 8.02 25.73
C LYS A 98 -7.04 7.06 24.66
N VAL A 99 -7.92 6.22 24.14
CA VAL A 99 -7.66 5.41 22.94
C VAL A 99 -7.86 6.32 21.73
N PRO A 100 -6.93 6.37 20.75
CA PRO A 100 -7.12 7.12 19.52
C PRO A 100 -8.39 6.67 18.79
N ASP A 101 -9.17 7.61 18.26
CA ASP A 101 -10.38 7.29 17.50
C ASP A 101 -10.00 6.61 16.18
N SER A 102 -10.28 5.31 16.10
CA SER A 102 -9.95 4.44 14.96
C SER A 102 -11.12 4.27 14.00
N GLN A 103 -12.29 4.89 14.25
CA GLN A 103 -13.47 4.62 13.44
C GLN A 103 -13.42 5.27 12.05
N SER A 104 -13.87 4.49 11.08
CA SER A 104 -14.14 4.93 9.72
C SER A 104 -15.10 6.13 9.70
N LYS A 105 -14.78 7.16 8.90
CA LYS A 105 -15.70 8.27 8.61
C LYS A 105 -16.72 7.95 7.51
N LYS A 106 -16.75 6.72 7.00
CA LYS A 106 -17.82 6.26 6.10
C LYS A 106 -19.14 6.17 6.90
N PRO A 107 -20.29 6.48 6.31
CA PRO A 107 -21.58 6.27 6.97
C PRO A 107 -21.88 4.78 7.13
N THR A 108 -22.25 4.37 8.35
CA THR A 108 -22.90 3.08 8.58
C THR A 108 -24.32 3.14 8.04
N LYS A 109 -24.65 2.27 7.09
CA LYS A 109 -25.99 2.22 6.46
C LYS A 109 -26.87 1.20 7.18
N ILE A 110 -28.03 1.66 7.64
CA ILE A 110 -28.97 0.89 8.46
C ILE A 110 -30.35 0.95 7.83
N VAL A 111 -31.02 -0.19 7.64
CA VAL A 111 -32.43 -0.24 7.23
C VAL A 111 -33.25 -0.87 8.35
N ILE A 112 -34.36 -0.22 8.71
CA ILE A 112 -35.37 -0.78 9.62
C ILE A 112 -36.75 -0.83 8.94
N LYS A 113 -37.66 -1.62 9.51
CA LYS A 113 -39.11 -1.46 9.30
C LYS A 113 -39.66 -0.33 10.18
N SER A 114 -40.86 0.17 9.86
CA SER A 114 -41.58 1.15 10.67
C SER A 114 -41.86 0.72 12.12
N ASP A 115 -41.83 -0.59 12.41
CA ASP A 115 -41.97 -1.14 13.77
C ASP A 115 -40.65 -1.13 14.59
N GLY A 116 -39.50 -0.81 13.98
CA GLY A 116 -38.18 -0.84 14.63
C GLY A 116 -37.31 -2.05 14.28
N THR A 117 -37.88 -3.09 13.65
CA THR A 117 -37.14 -4.31 13.29
C THR A 117 -36.00 -4.00 12.32
N LEU A 118 -34.77 -4.41 12.67
CA LEU A 118 -33.59 -4.29 11.83
C LEU A 118 -33.70 -5.19 10.59
N MET A 119 -33.39 -4.64 9.41
CA MET A 119 -33.43 -5.35 8.12
C MET A 119 -32.03 -5.48 7.49
N THR A 120 -31.21 -4.43 7.56
CA THR A 120 -29.80 -4.47 7.13
C THR A 120 -28.93 -3.57 8.00
N TYR A 121 -27.67 -3.94 8.16
CA TYR A 121 -26.63 -3.14 8.81
C TYR A 121 -25.32 -3.32 8.03
N ASP A 122 -24.68 -2.22 7.62
CA ASP A 122 -23.48 -2.21 6.78
C ASP A 122 -22.52 -1.09 7.22
N GLU A 123 -21.32 -1.46 7.66
CA GLU A 123 -20.28 -0.54 8.17
C GLU A 123 -19.22 -0.17 7.10
N GLY A 124 -19.36 -0.66 5.87
CA GLY A 124 -18.60 -0.18 4.71
C GLY A 124 -17.12 -0.60 4.61
N GLU A 125 -16.57 -1.38 5.55
CA GLU A 125 -15.36 -2.20 5.35
C GLU A 125 -15.19 -3.25 6.47
N GLN A 126 -14.88 -4.50 6.08
CA GLN A 126 -14.85 -5.73 6.90
C GLN A 126 -16.14 -6.05 7.68
N LYS A 127 -16.74 -7.20 7.34
CA LYS A 127 -17.73 -7.88 8.20
C LYS A 127 -17.01 -8.89 9.08
N GLU A 128 -17.10 -8.75 10.40
CA GLU A 128 -16.98 -9.91 11.28
C GLU A 128 -18.21 -10.83 11.10
N GLN A 129 -18.00 -12.14 11.16
CA GLN A 129 -19.05 -13.15 11.00
C GLN A 129 -19.24 -13.95 12.30
N GLY A 130 -20.48 -14.24 12.66
CA GLY A 130 -20.83 -14.97 13.88
C GLY A 130 -21.06 -14.07 15.10
N ASP A 131 -20.93 -14.66 16.29
CA ASP A 131 -21.26 -14.05 17.59
C ASP A 131 -20.52 -12.72 17.88
N SER A 132 -19.40 -12.44 17.22
CA SER A 132 -18.53 -11.31 17.56
C SER A 132 -19.01 -9.95 17.08
N ASN A 133 -20.08 -9.85 16.27
CA ASN A 133 -20.55 -8.57 15.73
C ASN A 133 -21.21 -7.67 16.81
N VAL A 134 -20.36 -7.00 17.60
CA VAL A 134 -20.74 -6.15 18.73
C VAL A 134 -21.64 -4.99 18.29
N SER A 135 -21.36 -4.38 17.13
CA SER A 135 -22.13 -3.27 16.56
C SER A 135 -23.59 -3.66 16.30
N VAL A 136 -23.84 -4.79 15.63
CA VAL A 136 -25.19 -5.25 15.31
C VAL A 136 -25.93 -5.72 16.57
N ARG A 137 -25.26 -6.46 17.46
CA ARG A 137 -25.87 -6.91 18.72
C ARG A 137 -26.28 -5.73 19.60
N LEU A 138 -25.42 -4.72 19.77
CA LEU A 138 -25.76 -3.48 20.49
C LEU A 138 -26.82 -2.64 19.78
N ARG A 139 -26.84 -2.57 18.44
CA ARG A 139 -27.91 -1.87 17.71
C ARG A 139 -29.27 -2.54 17.94
N THR A 140 -29.30 -3.87 17.89
CA THR A 140 -30.52 -4.67 18.06
C THR A 140 -31.03 -4.61 19.51
N SER A 141 -30.13 -4.64 20.50
CA SER A 141 -30.47 -4.58 21.93
C SER A 141 -30.70 -3.17 22.49
N SER A 142 -30.74 -2.13 21.64
CA SER A 142 -30.86 -0.73 22.09
C SER A 142 -31.70 0.17 21.18
N HIS A 143 -32.56 -0.45 20.37
CA HIS A 143 -33.52 0.19 19.46
C HIS A 143 -34.88 -0.51 19.62
N PRO A 144 -35.88 0.11 20.27
CA PRO A 144 -37.08 -0.58 20.71
C PRO A 144 -37.99 -0.98 19.54
N ILE A 145 -38.55 -2.19 19.62
CA ILE A 145 -39.46 -2.72 18.59
C ILE A 145 -40.91 -2.60 19.09
N PHE A 146 -41.73 -1.87 18.35
CA PHE A 146 -43.12 -1.56 18.68
C PHE A 146 -44.09 -2.62 18.18
N VAL A 147 -45.26 -2.70 18.83
CA VAL A 147 -46.41 -3.46 18.35
C VAL A 147 -47.41 -2.53 17.64
N SER A 148 -48.09 -3.06 16.61
CA SER A 148 -49.10 -2.32 15.83
C SER A 148 -50.36 -1.91 16.63
N LYS A 149 -50.53 -2.44 17.84
CA LYS A 149 -51.59 -2.08 18.78
C LYS A 149 -51.16 -0.87 19.60
N ALA A 150 -52.04 0.13 19.72
CA ALA A 150 -51.78 1.29 20.58
C ALA A 150 -51.58 0.87 22.05
N VAL A 151 -50.56 1.45 22.70
CA VAL A 151 -50.12 1.14 24.06
C VAL A 151 -50.33 2.32 25.01
N GLY A 152 -50.70 2.02 26.26
CA GLY A 152 -50.88 2.97 27.36
C GLY A 152 -50.14 2.52 28.62
N VAL A 153 -50.14 3.35 29.67
CA VAL A 153 -49.40 3.08 30.92
C VAL A 153 -49.79 1.72 31.52
N GLY A 154 -48.78 0.89 31.79
CA GLY A 154 -48.95 -0.47 32.30
C GLY A 154 -49.13 -1.56 31.23
N ASP A 155 -49.36 -1.21 29.96
CA ASP A 155 -49.33 -2.20 28.88
C ASP A 155 -47.91 -2.78 28.73
N LYS A 156 -47.86 -4.08 28.43
CA LYS A 156 -46.61 -4.82 28.16
C LYS A 156 -46.72 -5.61 26.87
N TRP A 157 -45.59 -5.82 26.21
CA TRP A 157 -45.49 -6.73 25.08
C TRP A 157 -44.14 -7.46 25.07
N THR A 158 -44.04 -8.44 24.18
CA THR A 158 -42.84 -9.27 24.01
C THR A 158 -42.58 -9.42 22.52
N VAL A 159 -41.32 -9.32 22.12
CA VAL A 159 -40.84 -9.62 20.78
C VAL A 159 -39.84 -10.77 20.89
N GLU A 160 -40.08 -11.85 20.16
CA GLU A 160 -39.07 -12.89 19.93
C GLU A 160 -38.32 -12.57 18.63
N LEU A 161 -36.99 -12.55 18.72
CA LEU A 161 -36.09 -12.27 17.61
C LEU A 161 -35.35 -13.56 17.28
N LYS A 162 -35.29 -13.89 15.99
CA LYS A 162 -34.56 -15.04 15.48
C LYS A 162 -33.20 -14.63 14.94
N ALA A 163 -32.24 -15.53 15.07
CA ALA A 163 -30.90 -15.37 14.53
C ALA A 163 -30.94 -15.14 13.01
N ASP A 164 -30.20 -14.14 12.53
CA ASP A 164 -29.93 -13.91 11.12
C ASP A 164 -28.42 -13.89 10.89
N GLU A 165 -27.93 -14.96 10.25
CA GLU A 165 -26.51 -15.17 9.90
C GLU A 165 -25.93 -14.05 9.01
N LYS A 166 -26.77 -13.33 8.25
CA LYS A 166 -26.33 -12.23 7.38
C LYS A 166 -26.14 -10.91 8.13
N LEU A 167 -26.81 -10.76 9.28
CA LEU A 167 -26.69 -9.63 10.20
C LEU A 167 -25.68 -9.91 11.32
N GLY A 168 -25.52 -11.17 11.75
CA GLY A 168 -24.77 -11.51 12.96
C GLY A 168 -25.61 -11.36 14.24
N THR A 169 -26.93 -11.55 14.14
CA THR A 169 -27.83 -11.62 15.31
C THR A 169 -28.02 -13.07 15.77
N VAL A 170 -28.28 -13.26 17.06
CA VAL A 170 -28.58 -14.55 17.69
C VAL A 170 -30.04 -14.59 18.16
N ASP A 171 -30.58 -15.78 18.49
CA ASP A 171 -31.94 -15.92 19.03
C ASP A 171 -32.08 -15.15 20.36
N ALA A 172 -33.05 -14.23 20.45
CA ALA A 172 -33.22 -13.32 21.58
C ALA A 172 -34.70 -13.03 21.89
N LYS A 173 -34.95 -12.47 23.08
CA LYS A 173 -36.27 -12.06 23.55
C LYS A 173 -36.17 -10.64 24.13
N ALA A 174 -37.07 -9.76 23.70
CA ALA A 174 -37.22 -8.41 24.25
C ALA A 174 -38.59 -8.26 24.93
N GLU A 175 -38.61 -7.90 26.20
CA GLU A 175 -39.82 -7.64 27.00
C GLU A 175 -39.96 -6.15 27.28
N PHE A 176 -41.11 -5.56 26.97
CA PHE A 176 -41.34 -4.11 27.07
C PHE A 176 -42.48 -3.76 28.04
N GLU A 177 -42.39 -2.60 28.70
CA GLU A 177 -43.39 -2.05 29.62
C GLU A 177 -43.52 -0.53 29.45
N VAL A 178 -44.73 -0.02 29.23
CA VAL A 178 -45.00 1.44 29.27
C VAL A 178 -45.09 1.91 30.72
N VAL A 179 -44.19 2.81 31.11
CA VAL A 179 -44.06 3.29 32.50
C VAL A 179 -44.89 4.54 32.76
N SER A 180 -44.89 5.49 31.83
CA SER A 180 -45.58 6.79 31.99
C SER A 180 -45.63 7.59 30.70
N PHE A 181 -46.70 8.36 30.47
CA PHE A 181 -46.67 9.49 29.55
C PHE A 181 -46.17 10.76 30.24
N GLY A 182 -45.59 11.68 29.46
CA GLY A 182 -45.10 12.95 29.97
C GLY A 182 -44.52 13.83 28.86
N LYS A 183 -43.70 14.82 29.24
CA LYS A 183 -42.94 15.63 28.29
C LYS A 183 -41.48 15.74 28.67
N ILE A 184 -40.59 15.25 27.80
CA ILE A 184 -39.15 15.52 27.89
C ILE A 184 -38.82 16.73 27.02
N LYS A 185 -38.20 17.75 27.62
CA LYS A 185 -37.77 19.00 26.97
C LYS A 185 -38.89 19.72 26.19
N GLY A 186 -40.15 19.51 26.58
CA GLY A 186 -41.35 20.10 25.99
C GLY A 186 -42.07 19.24 24.93
N ILE A 187 -41.45 18.13 24.50
CA ILE A 187 -41.96 17.21 23.48
C ILE A 187 -42.80 16.12 24.14
N ASP A 188 -43.95 15.79 23.56
CA ASP A 188 -44.82 14.69 24.01
C ASP A 188 -44.13 13.34 23.87
N SER A 189 -43.92 12.66 25.00
CA SER A 189 -43.04 11.50 25.11
C SER A 189 -43.63 10.40 25.99
N VAL A 190 -43.38 9.14 25.61
CA VAL A 190 -43.70 7.96 26.40
C VAL A 190 -42.43 7.36 26.99
N LYS A 191 -42.44 7.05 28.29
CA LYS A 191 -41.36 6.31 28.96
C LYS A 191 -41.60 4.82 28.83
N VAL A 192 -40.66 4.10 28.24
CA VAL A 192 -40.72 2.65 28.01
C VAL A 192 -39.51 1.98 28.64
N LYS A 193 -39.73 0.88 29.37
CA LYS A 193 -38.67 -0.05 29.76
C LYS A 193 -38.58 -1.18 28.74
N GLU A 194 -37.37 -1.70 28.57
CA GLU A 194 -37.05 -2.90 27.82
C GLU A 194 -36.14 -3.80 28.66
N ILE A 195 -36.35 -5.11 28.57
CA ILE A 195 -35.38 -6.13 28.97
C ILE A 195 -35.13 -7.00 27.73
N TYR A 196 -34.01 -6.75 27.06
CA TYR A 196 -33.50 -7.56 25.97
C TYR A 196 -32.59 -8.65 26.54
N LYS A 197 -32.77 -9.90 26.12
CA LYS A 197 -31.93 -11.02 26.52
C LYS A 197 -31.78 -12.03 25.39
N GLU A 198 -30.53 -12.36 25.09
CA GLU A 198 -30.19 -13.46 24.17
C GLU A 198 -30.38 -14.82 24.84
N SER A 199 -30.76 -15.80 24.03
CA SER A 199 -31.04 -17.19 24.42
C SER A 199 -30.09 -18.21 23.79
N SER A 200 -29.17 -17.74 22.94
CA SER A 200 -28.12 -18.51 22.28
C SER A 200 -26.83 -17.69 22.16
N GLY A 201 -25.75 -18.30 21.66
CA GLY A 201 -24.42 -17.68 21.55
C GLY A 201 -23.47 -18.05 22.69
N SER A 202 -22.17 -17.89 22.44
CA SER A 202 -21.03 -18.15 23.32
C SER A 202 -20.96 -17.25 24.56
N SER A 203 -21.60 -16.08 24.52
CA SER A 203 -21.77 -15.17 25.65
C SER A 203 -23.06 -14.37 25.46
N PRO A 204 -24.21 -14.88 25.97
CA PRO A 204 -25.52 -14.26 25.78
C PRO A 204 -25.63 -12.90 26.49
N LEU A 205 -25.80 -11.85 25.69
CA LEU A 205 -25.97 -10.46 26.11
C LEU A 205 -27.34 -10.29 26.79
N THR A 206 -27.36 -9.50 27.88
CA THR A 206 -28.58 -8.98 28.48
C THR A 206 -28.48 -7.47 28.60
N VAL A 207 -29.49 -6.74 28.13
CA VAL A 207 -29.56 -5.28 28.21
C VAL A 207 -30.90 -4.86 28.80
N LYS A 208 -30.85 -4.02 29.84
CA LYS A 208 -32.02 -3.41 30.47
C LYS A 208 -32.03 -1.94 30.09
N SER A 209 -32.95 -1.51 29.25
CA SER A 209 -33.03 -0.14 28.75
C SER A 209 -34.25 0.61 29.29
N VAL A 210 -34.09 1.91 29.49
CA VAL A 210 -35.17 2.86 29.75
C VAL A 210 -35.09 3.95 28.69
N TYR A 211 -36.16 4.13 27.93
CA TYR A 211 -36.28 5.13 26.88
C TYR A 211 -37.30 6.21 27.26
N ASP A 212 -37.06 7.44 26.84
CA ASP A 212 -38.12 8.42 26.61
C ASP A 212 -38.28 8.62 25.10
N ILE A 213 -39.38 8.09 24.56
CA ILE A 213 -39.64 7.98 23.12
C ILE A 213 -40.60 9.08 22.70
N GLU A 214 -40.29 9.81 21.63
CA GLU A 214 -41.18 10.82 21.08
C GLU A 214 -42.43 10.18 20.46
N ILE A 215 -43.62 10.59 20.91
CA ILE A 215 -44.90 10.04 20.44
C ILE A 215 -45.16 10.42 18.96
N SER A 216 -44.63 11.55 18.50
CA SER A 216 -44.81 12.04 17.12
C SER A 216 -44.03 11.25 16.06
N SER A 217 -42.86 10.68 16.43
CA SER A 217 -41.87 10.15 15.49
C SER A 217 -41.40 8.72 15.78
N GLY A 218 -41.70 8.17 16.97
CA GLY A 218 -41.23 6.86 17.42
C GLY A 218 -39.75 6.82 17.82
N ASP A 219 -39.01 7.91 17.65
CA ASP A 219 -37.57 7.96 17.94
C ASP A 219 -37.25 8.42 19.37
N ALA A 220 -36.14 7.92 19.92
CA ALA A 220 -35.77 8.12 21.31
C ALA A 220 -35.14 9.51 21.55
N ILE A 221 -35.69 10.25 22.52
CA ILE A 221 -35.16 11.53 22.99
C ILE A 221 -34.05 11.28 24.03
N LEU A 222 -34.26 10.32 24.94
CA LEU A 222 -33.30 9.87 25.94
C LEU A 222 -33.31 8.33 26.01
N ARG A 223 -32.14 7.75 26.32
CA ARG A 223 -31.95 6.34 26.62
C ARG A 223 -30.94 6.16 27.75
N GLU A 224 -31.24 5.29 28.70
CA GLU A 224 -30.27 4.73 29.65
C GLU A 224 -30.32 3.20 29.54
N SER A 225 -29.17 2.53 29.49
CA SER A 225 -29.04 1.09 29.28
C SER A 225 -28.01 0.48 30.25
N GLU A 226 -28.39 -0.56 30.98
CA GLU A 226 -27.52 -1.40 31.79
C GLU A 226 -27.22 -2.70 31.02
N ILE A 227 -25.94 -3.05 30.87
CA ILE A 227 -25.43 -4.08 29.95
C ILE A 227 -24.69 -5.16 30.75
N GLU A 228 -25.04 -6.42 30.50
CA GLU A 228 -24.45 -7.61 31.10
C GLU A 228 -23.97 -8.58 29.99
N ASN A 229 -22.77 -9.14 30.15
CA ASN A 229 -22.13 -10.13 29.27
C ASN A 229 -21.85 -9.70 27.81
N LEU A 230 -21.49 -8.44 27.56
CA LEU A 230 -21.14 -7.99 26.20
C LEU A 230 -19.77 -8.56 25.76
N SER A 231 -19.75 -9.55 24.87
CA SER A 231 -18.50 -10.03 24.27
C SER A 231 -17.86 -8.97 23.36
N LEU A 232 -16.53 -8.95 23.31
CA LEU A 232 -15.71 -8.05 22.48
C LEU A 232 -14.82 -8.83 21.47
N GLY A 233 -15.20 -10.06 21.12
CA GLY A 233 -14.50 -10.94 20.18
C GLY A 233 -14.20 -12.32 20.77
N GLU A 234 -13.89 -13.31 19.91
CA GLU A 234 -13.76 -14.74 20.29
C GLU A 234 -12.73 -15.05 21.39
N GLN A 235 -11.76 -14.15 21.62
CA GLN A 235 -10.70 -14.29 22.64
C GLN A 235 -10.68 -13.16 23.68
N ALA A 236 -11.70 -12.30 23.70
CA ALA A 236 -11.81 -11.15 24.60
C ALA A 236 -12.76 -11.43 25.78
N PRO A 237 -12.53 -10.85 26.99
CA PRO A 237 -13.44 -10.99 28.11
C PRO A 237 -14.73 -10.17 27.89
N THR A 238 -15.82 -10.64 28.49
CA THR A 238 -17.11 -9.94 28.47
C THR A 238 -17.11 -8.66 29.29
N ALA A 239 -17.63 -7.58 28.73
CA ALA A 239 -17.84 -6.29 29.38
C ALA A 239 -19.20 -6.21 30.08
N ASN A 240 -19.26 -5.45 31.19
CA ASN A 240 -20.50 -5.18 31.94
C ASN A 240 -20.52 -3.71 32.37
N GLY A 241 -21.67 -3.02 32.31
CA GLY A 241 -21.72 -1.61 32.74
C GLY A 241 -22.96 -0.85 32.27
N LYS A 242 -22.82 0.47 32.04
CA LYS A 242 -23.94 1.36 31.70
C LYS A 242 -23.59 2.31 30.57
N LEU A 243 -24.52 2.48 29.64
CA LEU A 243 -24.48 3.48 28.57
C LEU A 243 -25.71 4.38 28.62
N SER A 244 -25.60 5.61 28.15
CA SER A 244 -26.71 6.52 27.92
C SER A 244 -26.59 7.21 26.56
N GLY A 245 -27.71 7.77 26.10
CA GLY A 245 -27.80 8.50 24.83
C GLY A 245 -28.93 9.53 24.87
N GLU A 246 -28.69 10.65 24.21
CA GLU A 246 -29.60 11.79 24.11
C GLU A 246 -29.68 12.25 22.65
N ARG A 247 -30.88 12.51 22.13
CA ARG A 247 -31.05 13.21 20.85
C ARG A 247 -30.88 14.72 21.08
N THR A 248 -29.89 15.31 20.42
CA THR A 248 -29.52 16.73 20.56
C THR A 248 -30.07 17.61 19.45
N GLU A 249 -30.29 17.05 18.25
CA GLU A 249 -30.95 17.72 17.11
C GLU A 249 -31.86 16.74 16.35
N GLY A 250 -32.91 17.25 15.69
CA GLY A 250 -33.67 16.53 14.66
C GLY A 250 -34.90 15.73 15.11
N SER A 251 -35.62 15.18 14.12
CA SER A 251 -37.07 14.89 14.24
C SER A 251 -37.83 16.18 14.65
N PRO A 252 -39.07 16.15 15.16
CA PRO A 252 -39.70 17.34 15.76
C PRO A 252 -39.07 17.82 17.09
N PHE A 253 -37.73 17.81 17.19
CA PHE A 253 -36.98 18.39 18.29
C PHE A 253 -36.63 19.87 17.98
N THR A 254 -37.49 20.78 18.43
CA THR A 254 -37.51 22.18 17.95
C THR A 254 -36.90 23.19 18.93
N GLY A 255 -35.67 22.98 19.39
CA GLY A 255 -34.98 23.92 20.30
C GLY A 255 -33.47 23.67 20.47
N LYS A 256 -32.69 24.74 20.66
CA LYS A 256 -31.22 24.66 20.86
C LYS A 256 -30.86 24.00 22.20
N ILE A 257 -29.77 23.23 22.19
CA ILE A 257 -29.01 22.86 23.39
C ILE A 257 -27.64 23.56 23.33
N VAL A 258 -27.21 24.11 24.47
CA VAL A 258 -25.84 24.58 24.70
C VAL A 258 -25.37 23.90 25.99
N ALA A 259 -24.22 23.21 25.93
CA ALA A 259 -23.67 22.47 27.07
C ALA A 259 -22.20 22.86 27.29
N THR A 260 -21.94 23.56 28.39
CA THR A 260 -20.58 23.89 28.86
C THR A 260 -20.42 23.57 30.33
N SER A 261 -19.46 22.71 30.63
CA SER A 261 -18.70 22.56 31.89
C SER A 261 -19.43 22.70 33.24
N VAL A 262 -19.41 21.64 34.05
CA VAL A 262 -19.87 21.65 35.44
C VAL A 262 -18.96 22.53 36.32
N LYS A 263 -19.50 23.66 36.81
CA LYS A 263 -19.49 24.03 38.24
C LYS A 263 -20.45 25.19 38.55
N LYS A 264 -20.78 25.31 39.84
CA LYS A 264 -21.70 26.26 40.47
C LYS A 264 -21.18 27.73 40.45
N ASP A 265 -21.93 28.80 40.75
CA ASP A 265 -23.13 28.93 41.60
C ASP A 265 -24.19 29.98 41.13
N GLU A 266 -25.39 29.83 41.71
CA GLU A 266 -26.55 30.74 41.92
C GLU A 266 -26.94 31.99 41.05
N LYS A 267 -28.27 32.03 40.81
CA LYS A 267 -29.25 33.17 40.92
C LYS A 267 -29.69 34.03 39.69
N LYS A 268 -30.86 33.61 39.17
CA LYS A 268 -32.13 34.40 38.99
C LYS A 268 -32.14 35.60 38.01
N LYS A 269 -32.90 35.49 36.89
CA LYS A 269 -34.31 35.96 36.66
C LYS A 269 -34.38 37.40 36.11
N ASP A 270 -35.26 37.80 35.19
CA ASP A 270 -36.35 37.19 34.37
C ASP A 270 -36.28 37.82 32.93
N ASP A 271 -37.20 37.74 31.94
CA ASP A 271 -38.59 37.27 31.82
C ASP A 271 -39.00 36.97 30.34
N LYS A 272 -40.28 36.66 30.11
CA LYS A 272 -41.18 36.88 28.94
C LYS A 272 -40.58 37.35 27.59
N LYS A 273 -40.75 36.59 26.50
CA LYS A 273 -41.97 36.31 25.67
C LYS A 273 -42.32 37.40 24.64
N GLY A 274 -42.47 36.99 23.37
CA GLY A 274 -43.15 37.73 22.29
C GLY A 274 -43.13 36.92 20.99
N LYS A 275 -44.25 36.84 20.25
CA LYS A 275 -44.39 35.96 19.06
C LYS A 275 -45.47 36.48 18.10
N LYS A 276 -45.14 36.64 16.80
CA LYS A 276 -46.07 36.71 15.63
C LYS A 276 -47.07 37.91 15.62
N ASP A 277 -47.73 38.31 14.52
CA ASP A 277 -47.70 37.96 13.09
C ASP A 277 -48.13 39.17 12.22
N ASP A 278 -47.82 39.12 10.92
CA ASP A 278 -48.35 39.87 9.75
C ASP A 278 -49.38 41.03 9.90
N LYS A 279 -49.13 42.14 9.17
CA LYS A 279 -50.01 42.54 8.03
C LYS A 279 -49.45 43.63 7.09
N LYS A 280 -49.79 43.44 5.81
CA LYS A 280 -49.72 44.26 4.58
C LYS A 280 -49.37 45.76 4.63
N ALA A 281 -48.66 46.19 3.59
CA ALA A 281 -48.28 47.57 3.28
C ALA A 281 -49.36 48.41 2.57
N VAL A 282 -49.23 49.74 2.65
CA VAL A 282 -49.69 50.79 1.70
C VAL A 282 -48.69 51.97 1.78
N GLU A 283 -48.37 52.61 0.65
CA GLU A 283 -47.59 53.87 0.52
C GLU A 283 -48.53 55.08 0.23
N PRO A 284 -48.08 56.37 0.25
CA PRO A 284 -46.89 57.02 0.85
C PRO A 284 -47.40 58.07 1.91
N PRO A 285 -47.12 59.41 1.94
CA PRO A 285 -45.96 60.24 1.56
C PRO A 285 -45.48 61.32 2.59
N LYS A 286 -44.29 61.88 2.33
CA LYS A 286 -43.84 63.29 2.54
C LYS A 286 -43.88 63.98 3.94
N SER A 287 -42.67 64.40 4.37
CA SER A 287 -42.29 65.69 5.02
C SER A 287 -42.87 66.08 6.42
N THR A 288 -42.13 66.70 7.36
CA THR A 288 -40.75 67.26 7.35
C THR A 288 -40.18 67.38 8.78
N GLU A 289 -38.84 67.36 8.89
CA GLU A 289 -37.99 67.84 10.02
C GLU A 289 -38.14 67.12 11.39
N THR A 290 -37.11 66.98 12.22
CA THR A 290 -35.82 67.72 12.35
C THR A 290 -34.54 66.85 12.25
N LYS A 291 -33.38 67.52 12.25
CA LYS A 291 -31.98 67.03 12.17
C LYS A 291 -31.23 67.33 13.49
N PRO A 292 -29.97 66.87 13.69
CA PRO A 292 -29.32 65.63 13.23
C PRO A 292 -28.45 64.93 14.33
N ALA A 293 -28.01 63.70 14.05
CA ALA A 293 -26.73 63.18 14.53
C ALA A 293 -26.19 62.21 13.46
N ASP A 294 -24.95 62.39 13.00
CA ASP A 294 -24.45 61.65 11.82
C ASP A 294 -24.13 60.18 12.14
N PRO A 295 -24.48 59.23 11.24
CA PRO A 295 -23.88 57.91 11.26
C PRO A 295 -22.40 58.01 10.82
N PRO A 296 -21.50 57.16 11.33
CA PRO A 296 -20.11 57.18 10.91
C PRO A 296 -20.02 56.87 9.41
N LYS A 297 -19.42 57.78 8.64
CA LYS A 297 -19.11 57.54 7.23
C LYS A 297 -18.28 56.27 7.11
N LYS A 298 -18.69 55.36 6.21
CA LYS A 298 -17.71 54.55 5.50
C LYS A 298 -16.98 55.50 4.57
N ASP A 299 -15.81 55.96 4.98
CA ASP A 299 -14.87 56.56 4.03
C ASP A 299 -14.55 55.51 2.98
N GLU A 300 -14.73 55.88 1.70
CA GLU A 300 -14.18 55.11 0.59
C GLU A 300 -12.66 55.20 0.72
N LYS A 301 -12.06 54.17 1.34
CA LYS A 301 -10.61 53.98 1.31
C LYS A 301 -10.20 53.78 -0.14
N LYS A 302 -9.79 54.89 -0.76
CA LYS A 302 -9.10 54.95 -2.04
C LYS A 302 -8.11 53.79 -2.10
N GLU A 303 -8.31 52.85 -3.02
CA GLU A 303 -7.44 51.69 -3.12
C GLU A 303 -6.01 52.17 -3.34
N LYS A 304 -5.08 51.65 -2.52
CA LYS A 304 -3.66 51.98 -2.69
C LYS A 304 -3.16 51.35 -3.98
N THR A 305 -2.32 52.10 -4.68
CA THR A 305 -1.51 51.53 -5.76
C THR A 305 -0.50 50.53 -5.20
N ILE A 306 0.04 49.66 -6.06
CA ILE A 306 1.09 48.73 -5.66
C ILE A 306 2.31 49.51 -5.18
N ASP A 307 2.72 50.54 -5.92
CA ASP A 307 3.91 51.33 -5.59
C ASP A 307 3.78 52.14 -4.29
N GLU A 308 2.58 52.60 -3.91
CA GLU A 308 2.31 53.17 -2.57
C GLU A 308 2.33 52.12 -1.45
N THR A 309 2.05 50.85 -1.77
CA THR A 309 1.94 49.75 -0.81
C THR A 309 3.31 49.11 -0.54
N VAL A 310 4.17 49.04 -1.55
CA VAL A 310 5.50 48.38 -1.50
C VAL A 310 6.68 49.36 -1.45
N LYS A 311 6.42 50.67 -1.26
CA LYS A 311 7.44 51.73 -1.29
C LYS A 311 8.70 51.46 -0.46
N ASP A 312 8.53 50.85 0.71
CA ASP A 312 9.60 50.55 1.66
C ASP A 312 10.04 49.07 1.63
N TYR A 313 9.76 48.34 0.54
CA TYR A 313 10.07 46.92 0.36
C TYR A 313 11.23 46.74 -0.63
N GLU A 314 12.09 45.76 -0.36
CA GLU A 314 13.08 45.24 -1.29
C GLU A 314 12.37 44.62 -2.51
N LYS A 315 12.66 45.13 -3.71
CA LYS A 315 12.08 44.63 -4.97
C LYS A 315 12.98 43.57 -5.60
N ILE A 316 12.48 42.34 -5.68
CA ILE A 316 13.22 41.17 -6.18
C ILE A 316 12.59 40.70 -7.50
N PRO A 317 13.17 41.02 -8.67
CA PRO A 317 12.63 40.62 -9.98
C PRO A 317 12.83 39.12 -10.26
N GLY A 318 12.02 38.57 -11.16
CA GLY A 318 12.05 37.17 -11.59
C GLY A 318 10.72 36.77 -12.24
N LEU A 319 10.38 35.47 -12.19
CA LEU A 319 9.14 34.88 -12.75
C LEU A 319 7.88 35.66 -12.34
N PHE A 320 7.80 36.01 -11.05
CA PHE A 320 6.92 37.04 -10.52
C PHE A 320 7.78 38.11 -9.84
N THR A 321 7.34 39.36 -9.80
CA THR A 321 8.07 40.36 -8.99
C THR A 321 7.71 40.15 -7.53
N LEU A 322 8.69 39.89 -6.68
CA LEU A 322 8.49 39.82 -5.25
C LEU A 322 8.86 41.15 -4.59
N TYR A 323 8.16 41.47 -3.50
CA TYR A 323 8.42 42.64 -2.67
C TYR A 323 8.54 42.18 -1.21
N LYS A 324 9.72 42.36 -0.61
CA LYS A 324 10.09 41.82 0.70
C LYS A 324 10.41 42.92 1.70
N LYS A 325 9.88 42.84 2.93
CA LYS A 325 10.23 43.73 4.04
C LYS A 325 10.38 42.94 5.33
N LYS A 326 11.29 43.37 6.22
CA LYS A 326 11.53 42.74 7.51
C LYS A 326 11.45 43.80 8.61
N GLU A 327 10.41 43.71 9.46
CA GLU A 327 10.12 44.67 10.53
C GLU A 327 9.82 43.92 11.83
N SER A 328 10.42 44.35 12.95
CA SER A 328 10.18 43.77 14.28
C SER A 328 10.30 42.24 14.34
N GLY A 329 11.23 41.67 13.56
CA GLY A 329 11.44 40.22 13.44
C GLY A 329 10.53 39.51 12.42
N ARG A 330 9.40 40.10 12.02
CA ARG A 330 8.50 39.55 11.00
C ARG A 330 9.01 39.89 9.60
N GLU A 331 9.17 38.86 8.78
CA GLU A 331 9.30 39.01 7.32
C GLU A 331 7.91 39.02 6.68
N THR A 332 7.68 39.93 5.75
CA THR A 332 6.47 40.05 4.93
C THR A 332 6.88 40.05 3.47
N VAL A 333 6.23 39.20 2.66
CA VAL A 333 6.49 39.05 1.22
C VAL A 333 5.18 39.16 0.44
N TYR A 334 5.13 40.15 -0.45
CA TYR A 334 4.10 40.25 -1.48
C TYR A 334 4.62 39.76 -2.84
N MET A 335 3.70 39.33 -3.69
CA MET A 335 3.95 38.94 -5.08
C MET A 335 3.07 39.81 -5.99
N GLU A 336 3.69 40.46 -6.97
CA GLU A 336 3.01 41.18 -8.05
C GLU A 336 2.78 40.21 -9.23
N ILE A 337 1.51 39.96 -9.53
CA ILE A 337 1.05 39.11 -10.65
C ILE A 337 0.45 40.04 -11.71
N LYS A 338 0.97 39.98 -12.94
CA LYS A 338 0.40 40.70 -14.09
C LYS A 338 -0.86 39.99 -14.57
N GLU A 339 -1.83 40.72 -15.11
CA GLU A 339 -3.04 40.10 -15.70
C GLU A 339 -2.69 39.12 -16.84
N SER A 340 -1.56 39.33 -17.54
CA SER A 340 -1.05 38.40 -18.57
C SER A 340 -0.51 37.06 -18.03
N GLN A 341 -0.35 36.93 -16.70
CA GLN A 341 0.08 35.71 -16.01
C GLN A 341 -1.10 34.96 -15.35
N LEU A 342 -2.30 35.54 -15.39
CA LEU A 342 -3.53 34.85 -14.98
C LEU A 342 -3.89 33.75 -15.98
N ASP A 343 -4.56 32.72 -15.49
CA ASP A 343 -4.93 31.49 -16.19
C ASP A 343 -3.78 30.67 -16.82
N LYS A 344 -2.52 31.12 -16.69
CA LYS A 344 -1.32 30.36 -17.07
C LYS A 344 -1.04 29.22 -16.10
N LEU A 345 -0.71 28.06 -16.66
CA LEU A 345 -0.34 26.88 -15.89
C LEU A 345 1.07 27.02 -15.33
N HIS A 346 1.21 26.62 -14.07
CA HIS A 346 2.44 26.61 -13.31
C HIS A 346 2.61 25.24 -12.66
N LEU A 347 3.86 24.84 -12.46
CA LEU A 347 4.24 23.61 -11.77
C LEU A 347 5.02 24.01 -10.51
N LEU A 348 4.43 23.78 -9.35
CA LEU A 348 5.09 23.86 -8.05
C LEU A 348 5.55 22.46 -7.65
N GLN A 349 6.83 22.32 -7.34
CA GLN A 349 7.47 21.04 -7.03
C GLN A 349 8.12 21.15 -5.65
N ALA A 350 7.95 20.12 -4.82
CA ALA A 350 8.47 20.13 -3.45
C ALA A 350 9.39 18.93 -3.24
N THR A 351 10.66 19.21 -2.94
CA THR A 351 11.70 18.20 -2.77
C THR A 351 12.33 18.36 -1.40
N MET A 352 12.52 17.26 -0.67
CA MET A 352 13.26 17.24 0.59
C MET A 352 14.74 17.53 0.31
N ALA A 353 15.32 18.55 0.92
CA ALA A 353 16.77 18.82 0.85
C ALA A 353 17.51 18.26 2.07
N THR A 354 16.83 18.06 3.21
CA THR A 354 17.32 17.22 4.31
C THR A 354 16.29 16.13 4.64
N GLY A 355 16.74 15.07 5.32
CA GLY A 355 15.89 13.96 5.74
C GLY A 355 16.36 13.35 7.06
N THR A 356 15.67 12.30 7.49
CA THR A 356 15.94 11.54 8.73
C THR A 356 16.58 10.17 8.44
N SER A 357 17.10 9.96 7.23
CA SER A 357 17.60 8.67 6.68
C SER A 357 16.59 7.52 6.53
N GLY A 358 15.48 7.53 7.28
CA GLY A 358 14.33 6.63 7.15
C GLY A 358 13.21 7.20 6.26
N ARG A 359 12.03 7.49 6.84
CA ARG A 359 10.83 7.96 6.11
C ARG A 359 11.01 9.24 5.28
N ALA A 360 11.98 10.09 5.63
CA ALA A 360 12.35 11.28 4.87
C ALA A 360 13.82 11.19 4.45
N VAL A 361 14.11 11.44 3.17
CA VAL A 361 15.44 11.29 2.56
C VAL A 361 15.72 12.51 1.70
N ALA A 362 16.96 13.02 1.75
CA ALA A 362 17.37 14.12 0.88
C ALA A 362 17.29 13.72 -0.59
N GLY A 363 16.60 14.53 -1.39
CA GLY A 363 16.25 14.26 -2.78
C GLY A 363 14.85 13.70 -3.00
N ASN A 364 14.16 13.21 -1.97
CA ASN A 364 12.82 12.64 -2.18
C ASN A 364 11.81 13.72 -2.57
N PRO A 365 10.98 13.49 -3.59
CA PRO A 365 9.80 14.31 -3.86
C PRO A 365 8.77 14.17 -2.74
N ILE A 366 7.98 15.21 -2.53
CA ILE A 366 6.86 15.23 -1.59
C ILE A 366 5.55 15.16 -2.39
N ASN A 367 5.03 16.30 -2.86
CA ASN A 367 3.91 16.36 -3.77
C ASN A 367 4.08 17.53 -4.75
N ASP A 368 3.82 17.27 -6.03
CA ASP A 368 3.90 18.25 -7.12
C ASP A 368 2.49 18.73 -7.49
N LEU A 369 2.40 20.02 -7.79
CA LEU A 369 1.14 20.73 -7.97
C LEU A 369 1.16 21.49 -9.29
N VAL A 370 0.34 21.05 -10.25
CA VAL A 370 -0.02 21.85 -11.43
C VAL A 370 -1.20 22.75 -11.07
N PHE A 371 -1.06 24.06 -11.25
CA PHE A 371 -2.10 25.03 -10.91
C PHE A 371 -2.05 26.28 -11.81
N LYS A 372 -3.04 27.15 -11.67
CA LYS A 372 -3.10 28.49 -12.26
C LYS A 372 -3.72 29.50 -11.30
N PHE A 373 -3.34 30.77 -11.42
CA PHE A 373 -4.00 31.88 -10.72
C PHE A 373 -5.21 32.37 -11.51
N CYS A 374 -6.40 32.34 -10.92
CA CYS A 374 -7.66 32.74 -11.57
C CYS A 374 -8.35 33.89 -10.81
N LYS A 375 -8.84 34.91 -11.52
CA LYS A 375 -9.64 36.00 -10.94
C LYS A 375 -11.13 35.66 -11.05
N ILE A 376 -11.72 35.18 -9.95
CA ILE A 376 -13.11 34.66 -9.91
C ILE A 376 -14.03 35.61 -9.11
N GLN A 377 -13.48 36.34 -8.14
CA GLN A 377 -14.12 37.45 -7.45
C GLN A 377 -13.27 38.70 -7.67
N GLU A 378 -13.86 39.89 -7.68
CA GLU A 378 -13.13 41.13 -8.01
C GLU A 378 -12.02 41.48 -7.00
N ASP A 379 -12.14 41.00 -5.76
CA ASP A 379 -11.23 41.24 -4.63
C ASP A 379 -10.21 40.10 -4.41
N LYS A 380 -10.25 39.00 -5.16
CA LYS A 380 -9.45 37.78 -4.89
C LYS A 380 -8.91 37.08 -6.13
N LEU A 381 -7.70 36.54 -5.99
CA LEU A 381 -7.15 35.52 -6.87
C LEU A 381 -7.25 34.13 -6.21
N TYR A 382 -7.63 33.13 -6.98
CA TYR A 382 -7.75 31.73 -6.55
C TYR A 382 -6.61 30.89 -7.13
N LEU A 383 -6.09 29.97 -6.32
CA LEU A 383 -5.16 28.94 -6.74
C LEU A 383 -5.97 27.71 -7.20
N VAL A 384 -5.99 27.47 -8.51
CA VAL A 384 -6.87 26.48 -9.15
C VAL A 384 -6.03 25.37 -9.79
N THR A 385 -6.27 24.13 -9.38
CA THR A 385 -5.73 22.91 -10.01
C THR A 385 -6.70 22.45 -11.11
N PRO A 386 -6.30 22.49 -12.39
CA PRO A 386 -7.17 22.04 -13.48
C PRO A 386 -7.35 20.52 -13.46
N ASN A 387 -8.50 20.02 -13.91
CA ASN A 387 -8.64 18.57 -14.13
C ASN A 387 -7.91 18.14 -15.40
N ILE A 388 -6.74 17.52 -15.24
CA ILE A 388 -5.90 17.03 -16.36
C ILE A 388 -6.05 15.53 -16.63
N ALA A 389 -6.87 14.80 -15.87
CA ALA A 389 -7.10 13.37 -16.06
C ALA A 389 -8.16 13.07 -17.14
N PHE A 390 -9.17 13.94 -17.27
CA PHE A 390 -10.27 13.79 -18.24
C PHE A 390 -10.27 14.97 -19.21
N ARG A 391 -10.02 14.74 -20.50
CA ARG A 391 -9.86 15.82 -21.50
C ARG A 391 -10.70 15.57 -22.76
N ALA A 392 -11.11 16.64 -23.44
CA ALA A 392 -11.65 16.58 -24.80
C ALA A 392 -11.24 17.82 -25.59
N LYS A 393 -11.39 17.77 -26.92
CA LYS A 393 -11.20 18.91 -27.82
C LYS A 393 -12.10 20.08 -27.40
N GLU A 394 -11.50 21.26 -27.21
CA GLU A 394 -12.23 22.43 -26.75
C GLU A 394 -13.27 22.94 -27.77
N GLY A 395 -14.28 23.67 -27.29
CA GLY A 395 -15.43 24.15 -28.06
C GLY A 395 -16.54 23.10 -28.28
N THR A 396 -16.23 21.81 -28.13
CA THR A 396 -17.17 20.70 -28.35
C THR A 396 -18.31 20.65 -27.31
N PRO A 397 -19.44 19.98 -27.61
CA PRO A 397 -20.44 19.67 -26.60
C PRO A 397 -19.88 18.80 -25.46
N ILE A 398 -19.02 17.82 -25.78
CA ILE A 398 -18.45 16.91 -24.78
C ILE A 398 -17.49 17.62 -23.83
N SER A 399 -16.68 18.60 -24.29
CA SER A 399 -15.83 19.38 -23.38
C SER A 399 -16.64 20.24 -22.38
N ARG A 400 -17.88 20.62 -22.72
CA ARG A 400 -18.82 21.27 -21.78
C ARG A 400 -19.44 20.28 -20.78
N SER A 401 -19.60 19.02 -21.16
CA SER A 401 -20.03 17.96 -20.23
C SER A 401 -18.90 17.63 -19.25
N LEU A 402 -17.66 17.45 -19.74
CA LEU A 402 -16.50 17.16 -18.90
C LEU A 402 -16.25 18.26 -17.84
N LYS A 403 -16.29 19.55 -18.22
CA LYS A 403 -16.18 20.66 -17.25
C LYS A 403 -17.32 20.71 -16.20
N ARG A 404 -18.38 19.89 -16.33
CA ARG A 404 -19.43 19.69 -15.30
C ARG A 404 -19.24 18.41 -14.49
N SER A 405 -18.82 17.31 -15.13
CA SER A 405 -18.59 16.01 -14.49
C SER A 405 -17.28 15.95 -13.70
N PHE A 406 -16.26 16.68 -14.15
CA PHE A 406 -14.90 16.66 -13.63
C PHE A 406 -14.40 18.10 -13.45
N PRO A 407 -14.89 18.81 -12.42
CA PRO A 407 -14.52 20.21 -12.18
C PRO A 407 -13.05 20.37 -11.76
N ASP A 408 -12.52 21.58 -11.98
CA ASP A 408 -11.24 22.03 -11.42
C ASP A 408 -11.33 22.21 -9.90
N ALA A 409 -10.22 22.02 -9.18
CA ALA A 409 -10.16 22.11 -7.72
C ALA A 409 -9.58 23.46 -7.25
N TYR A 410 -10.18 24.03 -6.21
CA TYR A 410 -9.71 25.25 -5.53
C TYR A 410 -8.89 24.86 -4.31
N LEU A 411 -7.61 25.26 -4.24
CA LEU A 411 -6.73 24.91 -3.12
C LEU A 411 -6.47 26.07 -2.16
N ASP A 412 -6.42 27.31 -2.66
CA ASP A 412 -6.21 28.51 -1.84
C ASP A 412 -6.86 29.74 -2.49
N SER A 413 -7.00 30.84 -1.74
CA SER A 413 -7.47 32.13 -2.26
C SER A 413 -6.78 33.31 -1.57
N PHE A 414 -6.17 34.17 -2.37
CA PHE A 414 -5.45 35.36 -1.92
C PHE A 414 -6.30 36.60 -2.10
N LYS A 415 -6.38 37.43 -1.06
CA LYS A 415 -6.90 38.79 -1.17
C LYS A 415 -5.98 39.63 -2.04
N ILE A 416 -6.56 40.43 -2.93
CA ILE A 416 -5.85 41.50 -3.65
C ILE A 416 -5.62 42.65 -2.66
N GLU A 417 -4.36 42.96 -2.38
CA GLU A 417 -3.97 43.97 -1.40
C GLU A 417 -3.82 45.37 -2.02
N ALA A 418 -3.42 45.41 -3.29
CA ALA A 418 -3.29 46.62 -4.11
C ALA A 418 -3.42 46.27 -5.61
N LYS A 419 -3.78 47.27 -6.42
CA LYS A 419 -3.86 47.18 -7.89
C LYS A 419 -2.94 48.21 -8.54
N GLN A 420 -2.53 47.98 -9.78
CA GLN A 420 -1.72 48.93 -10.55
C GLN A 420 -2.17 48.95 -12.01
N GLU A 421 -3.05 49.89 -12.33
CA GLU A 421 -3.78 49.94 -13.60
C GLU A 421 -2.88 50.21 -14.82
N ASP A 422 -1.85 51.05 -14.68
CA ASP A 422 -0.95 51.43 -15.78
C ASP A 422 -0.13 50.25 -16.34
N ARG A 423 0.22 49.28 -15.49
CA ARG A 423 0.96 48.06 -15.87
C ARG A 423 0.14 46.77 -15.74
N LYS A 424 -1.16 46.88 -15.43
CA LYS A 424 -2.12 45.77 -15.24
C LYS A 424 -1.61 44.68 -14.30
N SER A 425 -1.30 45.09 -13.07
CA SER A 425 -0.81 44.19 -12.03
C SER A 425 -1.69 44.17 -10.79
N LEU A 426 -1.69 43.02 -10.11
CA LEU A 426 -2.38 42.75 -8.85
C LEU A 426 -1.34 42.31 -7.80
N LEU A 427 -1.46 42.81 -6.58
CA LEU A 427 -0.56 42.44 -5.47
C LEU A 427 -1.26 41.47 -4.51
N ILE A 428 -0.63 40.34 -4.22
CA ILE A 428 -1.09 39.35 -3.23
C ILE A 428 -0.05 39.07 -2.15
N ASN A 429 -0.51 38.66 -0.96
CA ASN A 429 0.36 38.33 0.17
C ASN A 429 0.75 36.84 0.17
N MET A 430 2.06 36.56 0.07
CA MET A 430 2.61 35.19 0.00
C MET A 430 3.38 34.80 1.28
N THR A 431 3.41 35.67 2.29
CA THR A 431 4.26 35.58 3.50
C THR A 431 4.23 34.23 4.22
N ASP A 432 3.06 33.59 4.27
CA ASP A 432 2.83 32.35 5.02
C ASP A 432 2.48 31.15 4.12
N PHE A 433 2.42 31.32 2.80
CA PHE A 433 2.06 30.26 1.83
C PHE A 433 3.04 29.08 1.87
N PHE A 434 4.34 29.34 1.69
CA PHE A 434 5.40 28.32 1.76
C PHE A 434 5.76 27.88 3.19
N LYS A 435 5.12 28.45 4.22
CA LYS A 435 5.14 27.93 5.61
C LYS A 435 3.93 27.04 5.92
N GLY A 436 2.89 27.12 5.08
CA GLY A 436 1.76 26.21 5.07
C GLY A 436 2.16 24.82 4.57
N ASP A 437 1.16 23.96 4.41
CA ASP A 437 1.34 22.55 4.03
C ASP A 437 0.86 22.29 2.59
N ILE A 438 1.18 23.20 1.66
CA ILE A 438 0.62 23.19 0.29
C ILE A 438 0.98 21.91 -0.49
N SER A 439 2.21 21.42 -0.36
CA SER A 439 2.65 20.12 -0.90
C SER A 439 2.46 18.97 0.10
N GLN A 440 1.63 19.14 1.14
CA GLN A 440 1.25 18.08 2.08
C GLN A 440 2.44 17.38 2.76
N VAL A 441 3.48 18.16 3.11
CA VAL A 441 4.68 17.73 3.84
C VAL A 441 4.30 16.98 5.11
N SER A 442 3.24 17.41 5.81
CA SER A 442 2.76 16.75 7.02
C SER A 442 2.31 15.30 6.81
N GLN A 443 1.89 14.90 5.60
CA GLN A 443 1.51 13.50 5.31
C GLN A 443 2.69 12.53 5.35
N THR A 444 3.93 13.03 5.22
CA THR A 444 5.15 12.22 5.44
C THR A 444 5.25 11.73 6.90
N PHE A 445 4.66 12.49 7.84
CA PHE A 445 4.79 12.27 9.29
C PHE A 445 3.48 11.90 9.99
N ALA A 446 2.33 12.25 9.40
CA ALA A 446 1.03 11.67 9.71
C ALA A 446 1.02 10.20 9.24
N GLY A 447 1.64 9.34 10.06
CA GLY A 447 2.07 7.99 9.66
C GLY A 447 0.97 7.17 8.99
N GLY A 448 1.29 6.62 7.82
CA GLY A 448 0.37 5.85 6.97
C GLY A 448 -0.12 4.55 7.61
N GLY A 449 -1.12 4.67 8.49
CA GLY A 449 -1.95 3.59 9.00
C GLY A 449 -3.37 3.73 8.47
N GLY A 450 -3.71 2.91 7.47
CA GLY A 450 -5.12 2.69 7.12
C GLY A 450 -5.85 1.89 8.21
N LEU A 451 -7.14 1.61 7.98
CA LEU A 451 -8.07 1.02 8.95
C LEU A 451 -7.62 -0.34 9.55
N PHE A 452 -6.61 -0.99 8.98
CA PHE A 452 -6.14 -2.34 9.36
C PHE A 452 -4.64 -2.42 9.72
N GLY A 453 -4.17 -1.45 10.52
CA GLY A 453 -2.93 -1.60 11.31
C GLY A 453 -1.74 -0.82 10.77
N GLY A 454 -1.44 0.31 11.43
CA GLY A 454 -0.19 1.05 11.27
C GLY A 454 -0.09 2.12 12.35
N GLY A 455 0.89 2.01 13.25
CA GLY A 455 1.10 2.97 14.33
C GLY A 455 1.54 4.33 13.78
N GLY A 456 0.64 5.31 13.78
CA GLY A 456 0.97 6.70 13.45
C GLY A 456 1.82 7.34 14.55
N ILE A 457 2.93 7.96 14.18
CA ILE A 457 3.83 8.65 15.14
C ILE A 457 3.31 10.08 15.35
N PRO A 458 3.16 10.57 16.59
CA PRO A 458 2.46 11.83 16.88
C PRO A 458 3.37 13.06 16.67
N TYR A 459 3.69 13.37 15.41
CA TYR A 459 4.34 14.61 15.00
C TYR A 459 3.33 15.61 14.43
N SER A 460 3.45 16.88 14.80
CA SER A 460 2.65 17.99 14.30
C SER A 460 3.52 19.16 13.85
N LEU A 461 3.03 19.93 12.87
CA LEU A 461 3.75 21.08 12.31
C LEU A 461 3.84 22.22 13.33
N ASP A 462 5.05 22.50 13.81
CA ASP A 462 5.37 23.66 14.64
C ASP A 462 5.52 24.89 13.74
N ARG A 463 4.45 25.70 13.66
CA ARG A 463 4.42 26.92 12.84
C ARG A 463 5.26 28.07 13.41
N GLU A 464 5.68 28.03 14.67
CA GLU A 464 6.54 29.06 15.26
C GLU A 464 8.02 28.80 14.94
N LYS A 465 8.40 27.53 14.85
CA LYS A 465 9.76 27.09 14.44
C LYS A 465 9.89 26.82 12.94
N THR A 466 8.83 26.96 12.16
CA THR A 466 8.85 26.82 10.69
C THR A 466 9.09 28.16 10.01
N PHE A 467 10.17 28.28 9.24
CA PHE A 467 10.58 29.54 8.60
C PHE A 467 11.23 29.35 7.23
N ILE A 468 11.12 30.37 6.38
CA ILE A 468 11.75 30.40 5.05
C ILE A 468 13.18 30.95 5.24
N SER A 469 14.21 30.22 4.81
CA SER A 469 15.61 30.68 4.85
C SER A 469 16.00 31.50 3.63
N ALA A 470 15.47 31.17 2.45
CA ALA A 470 15.82 31.84 1.20
C ALA A 470 14.65 31.95 0.22
N TRP A 471 14.61 33.08 -0.49
CA TRP A 471 13.82 33.28 -1.70
C TRP A 471 14.80 33.55 -2.84
N LYS A 472 14.89 32.63 -3.80
CA LYS A 472 15.80 32.66 -4.94
C LYS A 472 14.95 32.82 -6.22
N ASN A 473 14.77 34.07 -6.65
CA ASN A 473 13.90 34.42 -7.76
C ASN A 473 14.71 34.59 -9.05
N PHE A 474 14.33 33.88 -10.12
CA PHE A 474 15.02 33.87 -11.41
C PHE A 474 14.03 34.18 -12.54
N PRO A 475 14.48 34.51 -13.77
CA PRO A 475 13.58 34.90 -14.87
C PRO A 475 12.55 33.85 -15.30
N GLU A 476 12.82 32.55 -15.08
CA GLU A 476 11.92 31.46 -15.47
C GLU A 476 11.37 30.62 -14.30
N ASN A 477 11.93 30.77 -13.10
CA ASN A 477 11.54 30.01 -11.92
C ASN A 477 11.71 30.78 -10.62
N LEU A 478 10.95 30.40 -9.59
CA LEU A 478 11.11 30.85 -8.22
C LEU A 478 11.43 29.63 -7.34
N THR A 479 12.57 29.67 -6.64
CA THR A 479 12.97 28.64 -5.67
C THR A 479 12.85 29.20 -4.25
N VAL A 480 12.20 28.47 -3.35
CA VAL A 480 11.96 28.89 -1.94
C VAL A 480 12.41 27.78 -0.99
N GLU A 481 13.32 28.11 -0.07
CA GLU A 481 13.83 27.17 0.93
C GLU A 481 13.04 27.32 2.25
N THR A 482 12.17 26.36 2.57
CA THR A 482 11.46 26.32 3.86
C THR A 482 12.10 25.31 4.81
N ASN A 483 12.45 25.76 6.01
CA ASN A 483 12.83 24.91 7.12
C ASN A 483 11.58 24.65 7.94
N TYR A 484 11.01 23.46 7.78
CA TYR A 484 9.91 22.94 8.55
C TYR A 484 10.41 22.39 9.89
N HIS A 485 9.63 22.58 10.94
CA HIS A 485 9.82 21.89 12.21
C HIS A 485 8.58 21.08 12.56
N PHE A 486 8.78 19.79 12.83
CA PHE A 486 7.74 18.90 13.31
C PHE A 486 8.03 18.51 14.76
N ALA A 487 7.14 18.90 15.67
CA ALA A 487 7.24 18.64 17.10
C ALA A 487 6.43 17.39 17.47
N GLY A 488 6.98 16.54 18.34
CA GLY A 488 6.36 15.28 18.75
C GLY A 488 6.55 14.95 20.22
N SER A 489 5.81 13.94 20.71
CA SER A 489 5.74 13.62 22.15
C SER A 489 7.00 12.97 22.75
N GLY A 490 8.02 12.68 21.94
CA GLY A 490 9.26 12.03 22.37
C GLY A 490 9.14 10.53 22.68
N ARG A 491 7.93 9.97 22.65
CA ARG A 491 7.69 8.53 22.85
C ARG A 491 7.80 7.82 21.50
N SER A 492 8.86 7.04 21.35
CA SER A 492 9.07 6.12 20.22
C SER A 492 7.99 5.05 20.21
N SER A 493 6.94 5.30 19.42
CA SER A 493 5.92 4.31 19.07
C SER A 493 6.36 3.62 17.77
N GLY A 494 6.34 2.29 17.76
CA GLY A 494 6.98 1.50 16.70
C GLY A 494 6.38 1.72 15.30
N LEU A 495 7.13 1.27 14.29
CA LEU A 495 6.83 1.35 12.85
C LEU A 495 7.01 2.74 12.22
N GLY A 496 8.27 3.17 12.08
CA GLY A 496 8.74 3.81 10.85
C GLY A 496 9.55 5.10 10.96
N VAL A 497 9.79 5.63 12.15
CA VAL A 497 10.96 6.46 12.44
C VAL A 497 11.54 5.91 13.73
N SER A 498 12.63 5.16 13.64
CA SER A 498 13.32 4.66 14.82
C SER A 498 14.02 5.82 15.53
N SER A 499 13.94 5.86 16.85
CA SER A 499 14.39 6.99 17.67
C SER A 499 15.92 7.12 17.80
N ASP A 500 16.67 6.24 17.13
CA ASP A 500 18.12 6.23 16.97
C ASP A 500 18.59 7.02 15.74
N GLN A 501 17.74 7.19 14.72
CA GLN A 501 18.01 8.01 13.52
C GLN A 501 17.80 9.52 13.74
N LEU A 502 17.25 9.92 14.89
CA LEU A 502 16.98 11.31 15.24
C LEU A 502 17.87 11.78 16.39
N ALA A 503 18.37 13.01 16.29
CA ALA A 503 19.10 13.66 17.39
C ALA A 503 18.21 13.89 18.65
N ASP A 504 16.90 14.05 18.47
CA ASP A 504 15.90 14.04 19.54
C ASP A 504 14.54 13.58 18.99
N PRO A 505 13.91 12.52 19.54
CA PRO A 505 12.61 12.02 19.05
C PRO A 505 11.42 12.96 19.34
N ARG A 506 11.64 14.16 19.91
CA ARG A 506 10.63 15.23 20.02
C ARG A 506 10.68 16.22 18.85
N SER A 507 11.69 16.16 17.99
CA SER A 507 12.02 17.26 17.07
C SER A 507 12.57 16.76 15.72
N ILE A 508 11.76 16.89 14.67
CA ILE A 508 12.18 16.63 13.28
C ILE A 508 12.31 17.98 12.54
N PRO A 509 13.53 18.50 12.33
CA PRO A 509 13.79 19.63 11.43
C PRO A 509 14.02 19.14 9.99
N LEU A 510 13.41 19.79 9.01
CA LEU A 510 13.50 19.43 7.59
C LEU A 510 13.62 20.66 6.71
N LYS A 511 14.62 20.71 5.82
CA LYS A 511 14.61 21.64 4.70
C LYS A 511 13.82 21.03 3.54
N VAL A 512 12.80 21.74 3.07
CA VAL A 512 12.09 21.48 1.83
C VAL A 512 12.38 22.61 0.86
N ILE A 513 12.73 22.27 -0.37
CA ILE A 513 12.93 23.23 -1.44
C ILE A 513 11.76 23.15 -2.39
N TYR A 514 11.02 24.27 -2.44
CA TYR A 514 9.97 24.51 -3.40
C TYR A 514 10.56 25.09 -4.68
N ASN A 515 10.23 24.53 -5.83
CA ASN A 515 10.60 25.02 -7.15
C ASN A 515 9.32 25.31 -7.94
N LEU A 516 9.07 26.57 -8.28
CA LEU A 516 7.90 27.06 -9.02
C LEU A 516 8.31 27.49 -10.43
N TRP A 517 7.67 26.91 -11.45
CA TRP A 517 7.91 27.16 -12.87
C TRP A 517 6.61 27.51 -13.61
N GLU A 518 6.69 28.27 -14.71
CA GLU A 518 5.60 28.37 -15.69
C GLU A 518 5.64 27.15 -16.64
N LEU A 519 4.52 26.44 -16.79
CA LEU A 519 4.36 25.40 -17.82
C LEU A 519 4.02 26.06 -19.16
N LYS A 520 5.07 26.58 -19.80
CA LYS A 520 4.99 27.23 -21.12
C LYS A 520 4.54 26.24 -22.20
N ASP A 521 3.72 26.69 -23.14
CA ASP A 521 3.45 25.96 -24.38
C ASP A 521 4.73 25.91 -25.22
N THR A 522 5.38 24.75 -25.29
CA THR A 522 6.59 24.51 -26.08
C THR A 522 6.25 23.96 -27.47
N ALA A 523 7.22 23.94 -28.38
CA ALA A 523 7.10 23.24 -29.67
C ALA A 523 7.24 21.69 -29.55
N TYR A 524 7.33 21.16 -28.33
CA TYR A 524 7.49 19.73 -28.09
C TYR A 524 6.28 18.94 -28.56
N LYS A 525 6.54 17.80 -29.22
CA LYS A 525 5.50 16.86 -29.68
C LYS A 525 5.37 15.69 -28.69
N PRO A 526 4.22 15.51 -28.04
CA PRO A 526 3.91 14.29 -27.30
C PRO A 526 3.99 13.06 -28.21
N ARG A 527 4.69 12.00 -27.78
CA ARG A 527 4.80 10.74 -28.53
C ARG A 527 3.95 9.66 -27.85
N LEU A 528 3.13 8.95 -28.62
CA LEU A 528 2.25 7.89 -28.12
C LEU A 528 3.05 6.66 -27.65
N ALA A 529 2.58 6.02 -26.59
CA ALA A 529 3.11 4.76 -26.10
C ALA A 529 2.59 3.55 -26.91
N ASP A 530 3.41 2.51 -26.98
CA ASP A 530 3.07 1.20 -27.54
C ASP A 530 3.50 0.12 -26.52
N SER A 531 2.64 -0.84 -26.21
CA SER A 531 2.88 -1.80 -25.12
C SER A 531 4.03 -2.77 -25.37
N ARG A 532 4.61 -2.77 -26.57
CA ARG A 532 5.82 -3.53 -26.96
C ARG A 532 7.13 -2.81 -26.60
N VAL A 533 7.08 -1.54 -26.20
CA VAL A 533 8.27 -0.75 -25.84
C VAL A 533 8.10 -0.10 -24.47
N GLY A 534 8.98 -0.47 -23.53
CA GLY A 534 8.89 -0.08 -22.13
C GLY A 534 9.30 1.35 -21.83
N TYR A 535 8.35 2.27 -21.96
CA TYR A 535 8.44 3.64 -21.47
C TYR A 535 7.50 3.88 -20.27
N PHE A 536 7.91 4.76 -19.36
CA PHE A 536 6.97 5.42 -18.44
C PHE A 536 6.02 6.32 -19.23
N THR A 537 4.80 6.53 -18.74
CA THR A 537 3.79 7.32 -19.43
C THR A 537 3.10 8.34 -18.56
N THR A 538 2.69 9.46 -19.15
CA THR A 538 1.57 10.26 -18.65
C THR A 538 0.34 9.97 -19.51
N ASP A 539 -0.82 9.83 -18.87
CA ASP A 539 -2.05 9.43 -19.52
C ASP A 539 -3.25 10.32 -19.17
N TYR A 540 -4.27 10.24 -20.01
CA TYR A 540 -5.56 10.88 -19.79
C TYR A 540 -6.67 10.13 -20.52
N GLN A 541 -7.87 10.11 -19.95
CA GLN A 541 -9.05 9.61 -20.62
C GLN A 541 -9.65 10.70 -21.52
N THR A 542 -9.97 10.34 -22.76
CA THR A 542 -10.73 11.20 -23.68
C THR A 542 -12.13 10.66 -23.93
N PHE A 543 -13.04 11.57 -24.30
CA PHE A 543 -14.39 11.28 -24.77
C PHE A 543 -14.64 11.91 -26.15
N ASP A 544 -13.56 12.22 -26.89
CA ASP A 544 -13.59 12.66 -28.29
C ASP A 544 -13.95 11.52 -29.26
N VAL A 545 -14.01 10.29 -28.76
CA VAL A 545 -14.13 9.04 -29.51
C VAL A 545 -14.98 8.07 -28.68
N ASP A 546 -16.10 7.61 -29.24
CA ASP A 546 -17.09 6.74 -28.61
C ASP A 546 -17.13 5.31 -29.18
N ASP A 547 -16.36 5.03 -30.24
CA ASP A 547 -16.26 3.72 -30.91
C ASP A 547 -15.26 2.73 -30.26
N LYS A 548 -14.70 3.07 -29.07
CA LYS A 548 -13.61 2.31 -28.42
C LYS A 548 -13.88 1.99 -26.96
N ALA A 549 -13.53 0.76 -26.58
CA ALA A 549 -13.61 0.27 -25.21
C ALA A 549 -12.52 0.84 -24.27
N ASP A 550 -11.33 1.15 -24.80
CA ASP A 550 -10.33 1.97 -24.09
C ASP A 550 -10.21 3.33 -24.81
N SER A 551 -10.60 4.39 -24.10
CA SER A 551 -10.48 5.78 -24.56
C SER A 551 -9.32 6.53 -23.89
N THR A 552 -8.39 5.81 -23.25
CA THR A 552 -7.18 6.37 -22.64
C THR A 552 -6.13 6.67 -23.71
N LYS A 553 -5.61 7.90 -23.72
CA LYS A 553 -4.40 8.29 -24.48
C LYS A 553 -3.21 8.30 -23.54
N ARG A 554 -2.12 7.66 -23.95
CA ARG A 554 -0.90 7.47 -23.16
C ARG A 554 0.28 8.01 -23.94
N PHE A 555 0.98 9.02 -23.40
CA PHE A 555 2.20 9.58 -23.98
C PHE A 555 3.41 9.10 -23.20
N ILE A 556 4.48 8.74 -23.91
CA ILE A 556 5.76 8.37 -23.27
C ILE A 556 6.40 9.59 -22.61
N LEU A 557 7.06 9.37 -21.47
CA LEU A 557 7.91 10.37 -20.83
C LEU A 557 9.28 10.35 -21.51
N ARG A 558 9.73 11.49 -22.04
CA ARG A 558 11.04 11.63 -22.71
C ARG A 558 11.55 13.06 -22.69
N TRP A 559 12.86 13.24 -22.92
CA TRP A 559 13.47 14.56 -23.08
C TRP A 559 13.21 15.17 -24.46
N ASN A 560 13.20 16.50 -24.51
CA ASN A 560 13.09 17.28 -25.75
C ASN A 560 14.46 17.42 -26.46
N LEU A 561 14.97 16.28 -26.95
CA LEU A 561 16.25 16.20 -27.66
C LEU A 561 16.07 16.40 -29.18
N GLU A 562 16.27 17.64 -29.63
CA GLU A 562 16.35 17.97 -31.06
C GLU A 562 17.80 18.23 -31.50
N LYS A 563 18.16 17.81 -32.72
CA LYS A 563 19.44 18.18 -33.36
C LYS A 563 19.56 19.71 -33.52
N LYS A 564 20.75 20.24 -33.27
CA LYS A 564 21.11 21.65 -33.52
C LYS A 564 21.11 21.97 -35.02
N ASP A 565 21.68 21.10 -35.86
CA ASP A 565 21.43 21.08 -37.30
C ASP A 565 20.65 19.80 -37.67
N PRO A 566 19.38 19.90 -38.11
CA PRO A 566 18.59 18.75 -38.53
C PRO A 566 19.11 18.01 -39.77
N LYS A 567 19.92 18.66 -40.63
CA LYS A 567 20.42 18.08 -41.88
C LYS A 567 21.65 17.20 -41.68
N GLU A 568 22.45 17.50 -40.67
CA GLU A 568 23.65 16.73 -40.35
C GLU A 568 23.30 15.31 -39.90
N ALA A 569 24.05 14.33 -40.37
CA ALA A 569 23.84 12.93 -39.99
C ALA A 569 23.97 12.75 -38.47
N LEU A 570 24.98 13.40 -37.88
CA LEU A 570 25.29 13.41 -36.46
C LEU A 570 25.52 14.86 -35.99
N SER A 571 24.68 15.38 -35.09
CA SER A 571 24.72 16.76 -34.59
C SER A 571 24.66 16.80 -33.06
N GLU A 572 25.30 17.79 -32.46
CA GLU A 572 25.02 18.22 -31.08
C GLU A 572 23.51 18.56 -30.92
N PRO A 573 22.91 18.43 -29.72
CA PRO A 573 21.53 18.84 -29.48
C PRO A 573 21.37 20.38 -29.38
N LYS A 574 20.15 20.88 -29.54
CA LYS A 574 19.80 22.28 -29.20
C LYS A 574 19.92 22.57 -27.69
N LYS A 575 19.59 21.57 -26.86
CA LYS A 575 19.74 21.56 -25.40
C LYS A 575 20.24 20.17 -24.96
N PRO A 576 21.47 20.03 -24.44
CA PRO A 576 21.94 18.76 -23.87
C PRO A 576 21.35 18.51 -22.47
N ILE A 577 21.21 17.24 -22.11
CA ILE A 577 20.86 16.81 -20.75
C ILE A 577 22.13 16.90 -19.90
N VAL A 578 22.29 18.00 -19.15
CA VAL A 578 23.44 18.21 -18.26
C VAL A 578 23.13 17.67 -16.88
N PHE A 579 23.90 16.67 -16.44
CA PHE A 579 23.94 16.16 -15.08
C PHE A 579 25.10 16.74 -14.29
N TRP A 580 24.86 17.03 -13.02
CA TRP A 580 25.86 17.46 -12.05
C TRP A 580 26.10 16.37 -11.01
N LEU A 581 27.36 15.97 -10.87
CA LEU A 581 27.83 15.12 -9.77
C LEU A 581 27.81 15.95 -8.49
N ASP A 582 27.04 15.54 -7.50
CA ASP A 582 27.06 16.08 -6.14
C ASP A 582 28.50 16.06 -5.58
N ASN A 583 28.88 17.14 -4.88
CA ASN A 583 30.20 17.24 -4.27
C ASN A 583 30.39 16.25 -3.11
N ALA A 584 29.30 15.74 -2.52
CA ALA A 584 29.31 14.67 -1.53
C ALA A 584 29.69 13.28 -2.11
N ILE A 585 29.70 13.08 -3.44
CA ILE A 585 30.16 11.81 -4.03
C ILE A 585 31.67 11.63 -3.76
N PRO A 586 32.10 10.55 -3.09
CA PRO A 586 33.52 10.28 -2.83
C PRO A 586 34.33 10.20 -4.14
N MET A 587 35.50 10.86 -4.16
CA MET A 587 36.26 11.11 -5.39
C MET A 587 36.54 9.85 -6.21
N GLN A 588 36.87 8.74 -5.56
CA GLN A 588 37.19 7.46 -6.19
C GLN A 588 36.00 6.82 -6.94
N TYR A 589 34.76 7.23 -6.65
CA TYR A 589 33.55 6.71 -7.32
C TYR A 589 33.05 7.60 -8.45
N ARG A 590 33.54 8.84 -8.57
CA ARG A 590 33.05 9.83 -9.55
C ARG A 590 33.24 9.37 -11.00
N THR A 591 34.25 8.56 -11.30
CA THR A 591 34.50 8.00 -12.63
C THR A 591 33.43 6.98 -13.04
N ALA A 592 33.18 5.95 -12.22
CA ALA A 592 32.13 4.94 -12.47
C ALA A 592 30.73 5.58 -12.61
N VAL A 593 30.42 6.58 -11.79
CA VAL A 593 29.20 7.38 -11.88
C VAL A 593 29.13 8.14 -13.22
N SER A 594 30.23 8.78 -13.63
CA SER A 594 30.28 9.52 -14.91
C SER A 594 30.09 8.60 -16.12
N GLU A 595 30.74 7.43 -16.10
CA GLU A 595 30.59 6.40 -17.14
C GLU A 595 29.14 5.93 -17.26
N GLY A 596 28.48 5.60 -16.14
CA GLY A 596 27.09 5.13 -16.15
C GLY A 596 26.12 6.15 -16.75
N ILE A 597 26.29 7.44 -16.44
CA ILE A 597 25.47 8.52 -17.03
C ILE A 597 25.78 8.70 -18.52
N LEU A 598 27.06 8.73 -18.91
CA LEU A 598 27.46 9.04 -20.28
C LEU A 598 27.24 7.89 -21.27
N MET A 599 27.13 6.65 -20.81
CA MET A 599 26.97 5.44 -21.63
C MET A 599 25.77 5.52 -22.59
N TRP A 600 24.68 6.18 -22.17
CA TRP A 600 23.47 6.39 -22.97
C TRP A 600 23.68 7.25 -24.23
N ASN A 601 24.80 7.99 -24.35
CA ASN A 601 25.17 8.62 -25.61
C ASN A 601 25.34 7.60 -26.76
N LYS A 602 25.73 6.34 -26.48
CA LYS A 602 25.80 5.24 -27.49
C LYS A 602 24.47 5.02 -28.22
N ALA A 603 23.33 5.28 -27.56
CA ALA A 603 22.01 5.20 -28.17
C ALA A 603 21.64 6.49 -28.93
N LEU A 604 21.92 7.65 -28.32
CA LEU A 604 21.64 8.96 -28.92
C LEU A 604 22.43 9.17 -30.22
N GLU A 605 23.67 8.71 -30.29
CA GLU A 605 24.50 8.80 -31.50
C GLU A 605 23.95 7.93 -32.64
N LYS A 606 23.33 6.78 -32.36
CA LYS A 606 22.66 5.94 -33.38
C LYS A 606 21.40 6.57 -33.97
N ILE A 607 20.81 7.58 -33.32
CA ILE A 607 19.75 8.44 -33.89
C ILE A 607 20.28 9.81 -34.36
N GLY A 608 21.61 10.00 -34.37
CA GLY A 608 22.28 11.19 -34.88
C GLY A 608 22.41 12.35 -33.89
N ILE A 609 22.24 12.12 -32.58
CA ILE A 609 22.43 13.14 -31.53
C ILE A 609 23.74 12.86 -30.78
N LYS A 610 24.76 13.68 -31.05
CA LYS A 610 26.07 13.62 -30.41
C LYS A 610 26.06 14.34 -29.07
N ASN A 611 26.79 13.83 -28.06
CA ASN A 611 26.94 14.50 -26.75
C ASN A 611 25.60 14.95 -26.13
N GLY A 612 24.54 14.16 -26.36
CA GLY A 612 23.18 14.46 -25.92
C GLY A 612 23.05 14.51 -24.39
N ILE A 613 23.89 13.76 -23.69
CA ILE A 613 24.04 13.74 -22.23
C ILE A 613 25.46 14.21 -21.88
N GLN A 614 25.58 15.07 -20.88
CA GLN A 614 26.84 15.66 -20.42
C GLN A 614 26.94 15.61 -18.89
N VAL A 615 28.13 15.37 -18.35
CA VAL A 615 28.40 15.33 -16.91
C VAL A 615 29.29 16.51 -16.50
N LYS A 616 29.02 17.11 -15.34
CA LYS A 616 29.80 18.19 -14.71
C LYS A 616 29.97 17.91 -13.22
N GLN A 617 31.04 18.41 -12.61
CA GLN A 617 31.21 18.37 -11.15
C GLN A 617 30.52 19.58 -10.51
N MET A 618 29.67 19.36 -9.50
CA MET A 618 29.19 20.42 -8.61
C MET A 618 30.38 21.00 -7.83
N PRO A 619 30.58 22.34 -7.82
CA PRO A 619 31.63 22.95 -7.02
C PRO A 619 31.43 22.71 -5.52
N ASP A 620 32.52 22.59 -4.77
CA ASP A 620 32.48 22.43 -3.31
C ASP A 620 31.94 23.70 -2.59
N ASN A 621 31.94 24.84 -3.29
CA ASN A 621 31.44 26.14 -2.83
C ASN A 621 30.14 26.60 -3.53
N ALA A 622 29.34 25.67 -4.06
CA ALA A 622 28.07 25.98 -4.72
C ALA A 622 27.07 26.66 -3.75
N ASP A 623 26.32 27.65 -4.26
CA ASP A 623 25.27 28.39 -3.55
C ASP A 623 23.86 27.76 -3.70
N TRP A 624 23.78 26.67 -4.45
CA TRP A 624 22.59 25.91 -4.77
C TRP A 624 22.65 24.49 -4.18
N ASP A 625 21.47 23.94 -3.94
CA ASP A 625 21.26 22.65 -3.27
C ASP A 625 20.94 21.58 -4.33
N THR A 626 21.26 20.30 -4.09
CA THR A 626 20.97 19.24 -5.08
C THR A 626 19.47 19.09 -5.40
N ALA A 627 18.58 19.62 -4.56
CA ALA A 627 17.14 19.72 -4.77
C ALA A 627 16.68 21.01 -5.53
N ASP A 628 17.60 21.85 -5.99
CA ASP A 628 17.33 22.99 -6.90
C ASP A 628 17.16 22.47 -8.34
N MET A 629 15.93 22.57 -8.85
CA MET A 629 15.53 21.88 -10.09
C MET A 629 15.98 22.59 -11.38
N ARG A 630 16.75 23.67 -11.27
CA ARG A 630 17.48 24.25 -12.42
C ARG A 630 18.61 23.33 -12.90
N TYR A 631 19.00 22.33 -12.10
CA TYR A 631 20.05 21.37 -12.38
C TYR A 631 19.51 19.95 -12.35
N ASN A 632 20.00 19.08 -13.24
CA ASN A 632 19.85 17.64 -13.03
C ASN A 632 21.02 17.15 -12.18
N THR A 633 20.78 16.33 -11.18
CA THR A 633 21.80 15.96 -10.18
C THR A 633 21.89 14.46 -9.99
N ILE A 634 23.10 13.94 -9.74
CA ILE A 634 23.25 12.66 -9.05
C ILE A 634 23.79 12.94 -7.65
N ARG A 635 23.01 12.55 -6.64
CA ARG A 635 23.15 12.87 -5.22
C ARG A 635 23.70 11.68 -4.45
N TRP A 636 24.62 11.93 -3.52
CA TRP A 636 25.12 10.92 -2.60
C TRP A 636 24.44 11.07 -1.23
N VAL A 637 23.80 10.01 -0.76
CA VAL A 637 23.16 9.98 0.56
C VAL A 637 23.74 8.85 1.42
N SER A 638 23.33 8.78 2.69
CA SER A 638 23.75 7.71 3.58
C SER A 638 22.67 7.46 4.63
N SER A 639 22.40 6.19 4.87
CA SER A 639 21.50 5.69 5.91
C SER A 639 22.19 4.62 6.76
N PRO A 640 21.68 4.26 7.95
CA PRO A 640 22.28 3.19 8.75
C PRO A 640 22.13 1.81 8.11
N ASP A 641 20.91 1.46 7.65
CA ASP A 641 20.54 0.07 7.34
C ASP A 641 20.16 -0.19 5.87
N SER A 642 19.77 0.84 5.12
CA SER A 642 19.18 0.71 3.77
C SER A 642 20.23 0.93 2.68
N GLY A 643 20.09 0.27 1.53
CA GLY A 643 20.84 0.62 0.32
C GLY A 643 19.91 0.63 -0.88
N TYR A 644 19.80 1.79 -1.51
CA TYR A 644 18.94 2.04 -2.67
C TYR A 644 19.65 2.99 -3.62
N ALA A 645 19.41 2.78 -4.90
CA ALA A 645 19.55 3.79 -5.92
C ALA A 645 18.12 4.11 -6.41
N VAL A 646 17.88 5.35 -6.82
CA VAL A 646 16.56 5.74 -7.36
C VAL A 646 16.66 6.93 -8.31
N ALA A 647 16.18 6.71 -9.53
CA ALA A 647 15.91 7.71 -10.54
C ALA A 647 14.58 8.44 -10.26
N LEU A 648 14.64 9.77 -10.28
CA LEU A 648 13.54 10.67 -9.96
C LEU A 648 13.45 11.74 -11.05
N PHE A 649 12.61 11.52 -12.06
CA PHE A 649 12.33 12.52 -13.09
C PHE A 649 11.02 13.26 -12.84
N ARG A 650 10.90 14.44 -13.46
CA ARG A 650 9.70 15.26 -13.47
C ARG A 650 9.38 15.71 -14.89
N ALA A 651 8.12 15.54 -15.28
CA ALA A 651 7.65 15.79 -16.63
C ALA A 651 6.38 16.64 -16.63
N ASN A 652 6.15 17.37 -17.72
CA ASN A 652 4.90 18.08 -17.97
C ASN A 652 3.77 17.05 -18.19
N PRO A 653 2.76 16.96 -17.29
CA PRO A 653 1.72 15.93 -17.35
C PRO A 653 0.66 16.19 -18.44
N LEU A 654 0.79 17.28 -19.21
CA LEU A 654 0.01 17.46 -20.42
C LEU A 654 0.64 16.78 -21.64
N THR A 655 1.97 16.70 -21.69
CA THR A 655 2.73 16.35 -22.91
C THR A 655 3.68 15.15 -22.78
N GLY A 656 4.17 14.86 -21.59
CA GLY A 656 5.25 13.89 -21.36
C GLY A 656 6.67 14.43 -21.59
N GLU A 657 6.85 15.74 -21.77
CA GLU A 657 8.18 16.38 -21.83
C GLU A 657 8.84 16.30 -20.44
N ILE A 658 9.93 15.55 -20.29
CA ILE A 658 10.77 15.56 -19.09
C ILE A 658 11.49 16.90 -19.01
N VAL A 659 11.38 17.58 -17.87
CA VAL A 659 11.91 18.94 -17.63
C VAL A 659 13.03 18.97 -16.58
N ASN A 660 13.06 18.01 -15.66
CA ASN A 660 14.13 17.85 -14.66
C ASN A 660 14.29 16.37 -14.27
N ALA A 661 15.49 16.00 -13.83
CA ALA A 661 15.79 14.71 -13.25
C ALA A 661 16.80 14.79 -12.10
N SER A 662 16.71 13.87 -11.14
CA SER A 662 17.84 13.52 -10.30
C SER A 662 17.95 12.01 -10.09
N ILE A 663 19.14 11.55 -9.72
CA ILE A 663 19.40 10.18 -9.24
C ILE A 663 19.89 10.31 -7.81
N THR A 664 19.39 9.50 -6.88
CA THR A 664 19.91 9.42 -5.51
C THR A 664 20.55 8.04 -5.30
N VAL A 665 21.77 8.00 -4.78
CA VAL A 665 22.50 6.75 -4.47
C VAL A 665 22.92 6.75 -3.00
N ASP A 666 22.53 5.72 -2.25
CA ASP A 666 22.96 5.53 -0.86
C ASP A 666 24.34 4.87 -0.77
N SER A 667 25.22 5.41 0.08
CA SER A 667 26.59 4.91 0.28
C SER A 667 26.68 3.44 0.71
N ASN A 668 25.61 2.85 1.23
CA ASN A 668 25.58 1.43 1.56
C ASN A 668 25.74 0.50 0.35
N PHE A 669 25.50 0.97 -0.89
CA PHE A 669 25.83 0.23 -2.11
C PHE A 669 27.30 -0.23 -2.14
N VAL A 670 28.23 0.68 -1.78
CA VAL A 670 29.67 0.39 -1.80
C VAL A 670 30.14 -0.20 -0.46
N ARG A 671 29.54 0.21 0.67
CA ARG A 671 29.93 -0.27 2.01
C ARG A 671 29.56 -1.73 2.26
N TYR A 672 28.47 -2.22 1.68
CA TYR A 672 28.02 -3.61 1.83
C TYR A 672 29.03 -4.61 1.25
N ILE A 673 29.51 -4.35 0.03
CA ILE A 673 30.55 -5.16 -0.64
C ILE A 673 31.88 -5.13 0.15
N LYS A 674 32.20 -4.00 0.80
CA LYS A 674 33.37 -3.86 1.68
C LYS A 674 33.19 -4.43 3.09
N LEU A 675 32.00 -4.93 3.45
CA LEU A 675 31.61 -5.31 4.82
C LEU A 675 31.68 -4.15 5.84
N GLU A 676 31.75 -2.89 5.38
CA GLU A 676 31.76 -1.66 6.20
C GLU A 676 30.36 -1.28 6.73
N LYS A 677 29.32 -2.04 6.37
CA LYS A 677 27.95 -1.90 6.86
C LYS A 677 27.77 -2.77 8.11
N LYS A 678 27.30 -2.21 9.22
CA LYS A 678 26.86 -3.01 10.37
C LYS A 678 25.57 -3.73 9.99
N GLU A 679 25.53 -5.05 10.14
CA GLU A 679 24.35 -5.85 9.85
C GLU A 679 23.98 -6.73 11.04
N ASN A 680 22.73 -6.65 11.47
CA ASN A 680 22.18 -7.51 12.51
C ASN A 680 21.99 -8.92 11.95
N VAL A 681 23.02 -9.77 12.06
CA VAL A 681 22.99 -11.18 11.63
C VAL A 681 22.03 -11.98 12.52
N ASN A 682 20.73 -11.90 12.23
CA ASN A 682 19.68 -12.67 12.89
C ASN A 682 19.19 -13.79 11.93
N PRO A 683 19.47 -15.07 12.24
CA PRO A 683 19.14 -16.20 11.37
C PRO A 683 17.64 -16.51 11.29
N ALA A 684 16.76 -15.72 11.92
CA ALA A 684 15.30 -15.82 11.78
C ALA A 684 14.65 -14.65 11.02
N SER A 685 15.24 -13.45 11.02
CA SER A 685 14.64 -12.30 10.33
C SER A 685 14.70 -12.42 8.80
N TYR A 686 15.75 -13.05 8.26
CA TYR A 686 15.87 -13.38 6.83
C TYR A 686 14.70 -14.28 6.36
N TRP A 687 14.21 -15.19 7.21
CA TRP A 687 13.10 -16.08 6.87
C TRP A 687 11.72 -15.46 7.16
N GLN A 688 11.59 -14.45 8.02
CA GLN A 688 10.35 -13.67 8.15
C GLN A 688 9.97 -12.92 6.85
N TRP A 689 10.91 -12.71 5.93
CA TRP A 689 10.62 -12.26 4.57
C TRP A 689 10.04 -13.37 3.68
N GLN A 690 10.45 -14.63 3.86
CA GLN A 690 9.93 -15.80 3.12
C GLN A 690 8.65 -16.40 3.73
N ASP A 691 8.42 -16.24 5.05
CA ASP A 691 7.17 -16.61 5.74
C ASP A 691 6.04 -15.56 5.52
N ARG A 692 6.31 -14.51 4.73
CA ARG A 692 5.23 -13.90 3.97
C ARG A 692 4.63 -15.02 3.11
N LYS A 693 3.38 -15.39 3.38
CA LYS A 693 2.58 -16.24 2.48
C LYS A 693 2.79 -15.77 1.03
N PRO A 694 2.73 -16.66 0.02
CA PRO A 694 2.50 -16.24 -1.35
C PRO A 694 1.10 -15.61 -1.44
N GLU A 695 1.03 -14.35 -1.02
CA GLU A 695 0.00 -13.39 -1.39
C GLU A 695 -0.20 -13.50 -2.91
N PRO A 696 -1.43 -13.42 -3.42
CA PRO A 696 -1.62 -13.33 -4.86
C PRO A 696 -0.79 -12.17 -5.41
N PHE A 697 0.21 -12.48 -6.25
CA PHE A 697 1.23 -11.56 -6.78
C PHE A 697 0.65 -10.33 -7.53
N ALA A 698 -0.66 -10.25 -7.66
CA ALA A 698 -1.41 -9.15 -8.26
C ALA A 698 -1.68 -7.94 -7.32
N ASN A 699 -1.40 -8.00 -6.00
CA ASN A 699 -1.95 -6.95 -5.10
C ASN A 699 -1.11 -6.50 -3.88
N LYS A 700 0.18 -6.19 -4.07
CA LYS A 700 0.90 -5.15 -3.28
C LYS A 700 1.84 -4.37 -4.21
N ASN A 701 1.70 -3.04 -4.24
CA ASN A 701 2.44 -2.05 -5.03
C ASN A 701 3.50 -2.59 -6.02
N ALA A 702 3.09 -2.94 -7.25
CA ALA A 702 3.96 -3.30 -8.38
C ALA A 702 4.74 -2.09 -8.96
N GLN A 703 5.25 -1.23 -8.07
CA GLN A 703 5.97 0.01 -8.34
C GLN A 703 7.11 0.23 -7.33
N LYS A 704 7.41 -0.73 -6.45
CA LYS A 704 8.60 -0.69 -5.60
C LYS A 704 9.80 -1.24 -6.35
N CYS A 705 10.76 -0.37 -6.64
CA CYS A 705 12.08 -0.77 -7.11
C CYS A 705 12.82 -1.49 -5.98
N GLU A 706 12.86 -2.83 -6.03
CA GLU A 706 13.63 -3.68 -5.12
C GLU A 706 15.06 -3.93 -5.65
N TYR A 707 15.51 -3.15 -6.65
CA TYR A 707 16.84 -3.25 -7.26
C TYR A 707 17.96 -3.14 -6.22
N GLY A 708 17.85 -2.21 -5.27
CA GLY A 708 18.87 -1.92 -4.27
C GLY A 708 19.27 -3.12 -3.41
N GLU A 709 18.32 -3.67 -2.68
CA GLU A 709 18.56 -4.79 -1.77
C GLU A 709 19.07 -6.03 -2.52
N GLY A 710 18.50 -6.33 -3.70
CA GLY A 710 18.92 -7.46 -4.52
C GLY A 710 20.28 -7.27 -5.21
N MET A 711 20.60 -6.07 -5.71
CA MET A 711 21.93 -5.77 -6.25
C MET A 711 22.99 -5.84 -5.17
N MET A 712 22.69 -5.42 -3.93
CA MET A 712 23.58 -5.63 -2.80
C MET A 712 23.86 -7.12 -2.60
N GLU A 713 22.83 -7.99 -2.50
CA GLU A 713 23.01 -9.46 -2.42
C GLU A 713 23.91 -10.00 -3.55
N GLN A 714 23.69 -9.57 -4.80
CA GLN A 714 24.52 -9.98 -5.95
C GLN A 714 25.95 -9.44 -5.85
N GLY A 715 26.11 -8.20 -5.42
CA GLY A 715 27.39 -7.54 -5.21
C GLY A 715 28.25 -8.29 -4.19
N TRP A 716 27.67 -8.67 -3.05
CA TRP A 716 28.33 -9.51 -2.05
C TRP A 716 28.61 -10.93 -2.55
N PHE A 717 27.65 -11.56 -3.25
CA PHE A 717 27.80 -12.91 -3.78
C PHE A 717 28.96 -13.00 -4.77
N GLY A 718 29.03 -12.07 -5.72
CA GLY A 718 30.12 -11.99 -6.71
C GLY A 718 31.48 -11.68 -6.09
N ALA A 719 31.57 -10.69 -5.19
CA ALA A 719 32.80 -10.38 -4.48
C ALA A 719 33.30 -11.56 -3.63
N THR A 720 32.38 -12.28 -2.96
CA THR A 720 32.71 -13.46 -2.16
C THR A 720 33.16 -14.61 -3.06
N ALA A 721 32.45 -14.89 -4.17
CA ALA A 721 32.82 -15.90 -5.15
C ALA A 721 34.19 -15.63 -5.79
N LEU A 722 34.49 -14.40 -6.19
CA LEU A 722 35.83 -14.00 -6.67
C LEU A 722 36.90 -14.26 -5.60
N SER A 723 36.67 -13.79 -4.36
CA SER A 723 37.66 -13.92 -3.27
C SER A 723 37.95 -15.35 -2.81
N MET A 724 37.03 -16.30 -3.05
CA MET A 724 37.11 -17.67 -2.52
C MET A 724 37.28 -18.76 -3.60
N LEU A 725 36.75 -18.54 -4.80
CA LEU A 725 36.69 -19.55 -5.86
C LEU A 725 37.59 -19.21 -7.07
N ALA A 726 38.08 -17.97 -7.17
CA ALA A 726 39.00 -17.53 -8.22
C ALA A 726 40.03 -16.45 -7.76
N PRO A 727 40.66 -16.60 -6.57
CA PRO A 727 41.57 -15.58 -6.02
C PRO A 727 42.78 -15.30 -6.94
N GLU A 728 43.19 -16.26 -7.76
CA GLU A 728 44.27 -16.13 -8.75
C GLU A 728 43.96 -15.15 -9.89
N MET A 729 42.69 -14.75 -10.10
CA MET A 729 42.35 -13.68 -11.04
C MET A 729 42.96 -12.33 -10.63
N GLY A 730 43.24 -12.12 -9.33
CA GLY A 730 43.83 -10.88 -8.81
C GLY A 730 43.01 -9.63 -9.13
N ILE A 731 41.68 -9.74 -9.14
CA ILE A 731 40.74 -8.62 -9.30
C ILE A 731 40.72 -7.82 -8.00
N SER A 732 40.80 -6.50 -8.10
CA SER A 732 40.71 -5.64 -6.91
C SER A 732 39.25 -5.36 -6.52
N ASN A 733 39.01 -5.13 -5.22
CA ASN A 733 37.69 -4.69 -4.76
C ASN A 733 37.27 -3.36 -5.42
N GLU A 734 38.22 -2.49 -5.79
CA GLU A 734 37.94 -1.21 -6.45
C GLU A 734 37.50 -1.40 -7.92
N GLU A 735 38.17 -2.28 -8.65
CA GLU A 735 37.82 -2.69 -10.03
C GLU A 735 36.43 -3.34 -10.10
N TYR A 736 36.13 -4.23 -9.15
CA TYR A 736 34.80 -4.83 -9.01
C TYR A 736 33.73 -3.79 -8.65
N LEU A 737 34.00 -2.93 -7.66
CA LEU A 737 33.09 -1.84 -7.26
C LEU A 737 32.84 -0.83 -8.38
N HIS A 738 33.83 -0.56 -9.24
CA HIS A 738 33.67 0.32 -10.40
C HIS A 738 32.67 -0.25 -11.40
N GLN A 739 32.78 -1.54 -11.77
CA GLN A 739 31.81 -2.20 -12.66
C GLN A 739 30.41 -2.22 -12.04
N TYR A 740 30.31 -2.61 -10.76
CA TYR A 740 29.06 -2.68 -10.02
C TYR A 740 28.34 -1.31 -9.93
N LEU A 741 29.05 -0.25 -9.51
CA LEU A 741 28.45 1.09 -9.38
C LEU A 741 28.09 1.70 -10.74
N ARG A 742 28.87 1.40 -11.80
CA ARG A 742 28.53 1.81 -13.17
C ARG A 742 27.22 1.18 -13.64
N GLU A 743 27.00 -0.12 -13.38
CA GLU A 743 25.76 -0.82 -13.75
C GLU A 743 24.53 -0.18 -13.09
N VAL A 744 24.66 0.11 -11.80
CA VAL A 744 23.60 0.76 -11.02
C VAL A 744 23.29 2.14 -11.59
N VAL A 745 24.30 2.95 -11.88
CA VAL A 745 24.09 4.32 -12.40
C VAL A 745 23.57 4.32 -13.84
N VAL A 746 23.96 3.38 -14.70
CA VAL A 746 23.39 3.30 -16.06
C VAL A 746 21.95 2.81 -16.06
N HIS A 747 21.57 1.92 -15.14
CA HIS A 747 20.17 1.51 -14.91
C HIS A 747 19.30 2.71 -14.50
N GLU A 748 19.70 3.45 -13.46
CA GLU A 748 18.98 4.67 -13.05
C GLU A 748 18.95 5.73 -14.16
N MET A 749 20.03 5.89 -14.92
CA MET A 749 20.03 6.81 -16.07
C MET A 749 19.07 6.35 -17.19
N GLY A 750 18.81 5.06 -17.35
CA GLY A 750 17.81 4.55 -18.29
C GLY A 750 16.38 4.91 -17.91
N HIS A 751 16.05 4.89 -16.61
CA HIS A 751 14.81 5.49 -16.10
C HIS A 751 14.74 7.00 -16.41
N ILE A 752 15.85 7.73 -16.27
CA ILE A 752 15.91 9.15 -16.66
C ILE A 752 15.71 9.36 -18.17
N MET A 753 16.13 8.41 -19.01
CA MET A 753 15.81 8.42 -20.45
C MET A 753 14.34 8.08 -20.76
N GLY A 754 13.55 7.74 -19.74
CA GLY A 754 12.11 7.45 -19.81
C GLY A 754 11.75 5.96 -19.77
N LEU A 755 12.73 5.06 -19.65
CA LEU A 755 12.54 3.62 -19.80
C LEU A 755 12.09 2.92 -18.51
N ARG A 756 11.30 1.86 -18.66
CA ARG A 756 10.92 0.95 -17.57
C ARG A 756 11.83 -0.28 -17.53
N HIS A 757 11.80 -1.00 -16.40
CA HIS A 757 12.47 -2.28 -16.24
C HIS A 757 12.14 -3.26 -17.37
N ASN A 758 13.10 -4.10 -17.76
CA ASN A 758 12.90 -5.13 -18.79
C ASN A 758 13.45 -6.50 -18.34
N PHE A 759 12.64 -7.24 -17.60
CA PHE A 759 12.99 -8.48 -16.88
C PHE A 759 13.07 -9.75 -17.76
N ILE A 760 13.13 -9.58 -19.08
CA ILE A 760 13.44 -10.64 -20.05
C ILE A 760 14.77 -10.33 -20.78
N GLY A 761 15.45 -9.25 -20.39
CA GLY A 761 16.71 -8.81 -20.97
C GLY A 761 17.87 -9.77 -20.67
N SER A 762 17.79 -10.50 -19.56
CA SER A 762 18.69 -11.59 -19.19
C SER A 762 18.83 -12.68 -20.26
N THR A 763 17.79 -12.92 -21.06
CA THR A 763 17.67 -14.08 -21.98
C THR A 763 18.47 -13.96 -23.29
N LEU A 764 19.29 -12.92 -23.47
CA LEU A 764 20.00 -12.64 -24.73
C LEU A 764 21.02 -13.74 -25.12
N HIS A 765 21.93 -14.06 -24.18
CA HIS A 765 23.18 -14.77 -24.43
C HIS A 765 23.14 -16.21 -23.92
N ASP A 766 23.77 -17.16 -24.61
CA ASP A 766 24.04 -18.50 -24.06
C ASP A 766 25.28 -18.56 -23.15
N ASP A 767 25.50 -19.69 -22.48
CA ASP A 767 26.66 -19.98 -21.60
C ASP A 767 28.03 -19.57 -22.16
N LYS A 768 28.23 -19.68 -23.48
CA LYS A 768 29.50 -19.39 -24.14
C LYS A 768 29.61 -17.90 -24.46
N GLN A 769 28.50 -17.30 -24.87
CA GLN A 769 28.39 -15.86 -25.09
C GLN A 769 28.62 -15.09 -23.77
N LEU A 770 28.09 -15.58 -22.65
CA LEU A 770 28.34 -15.04 -21.29
C LEU A 770 29.78 -15.22 -20.80
N ALA A 771 30.60 -15.99 -21.51
CA ALA A 771 32.04 -16.14 -21.30
C ALA A 771 32.90 -15.49 -22.41
N ASP A 772 32.30 -14.79 -23.38
CA ASP A 772 33.02 -14.08 -24.45
C ASP A 772 33.20 -12.59 -24.07
N PRO A 773 34.41 -12.16 -23.67
CA PRO A 773 34.64 -10.79 -23.26
C PRO A 773 34.49 -9.79 -24.41
N LYS A 774 34.69 -10.20 -25.67
CA LYS A 774 34.55 -9.30 -26.82
C LYS A 774 33.07 -9.02 -27.08
N LEU A 775 32.24 -10.07 -27.10
CA LEU A 775 30.81 -9.95 -27.36
C LEU A 775 30.11 -9.10 -26.30
N LEU A 776 30.36 -9.37 -25.02
CA LEU A 776 29.71 -8.67 -23.89
C LEU A 776 30.11 -7.18 -23.83
N ASN A 777 31.31 -6.82 -24.29
CA ASN A 777 31.73 -5.42 -24.42
C ASN A 777 31.12 -4.69 -25.64
N GLU A 778 30.55 -5.41 -26.62
CA GLU A 778 29.86 -4.84 -27.78
C GLU A 778 28.33 -4.75 -27.57
N GLU A 779 27.73 -5.83 -27.05
CA GLU A 779 26.29 -6.04 -26.93
C GLU A 779 25.73 -5.92 -25.49
N GLY A 780 26.57 -5.80 -24.46
CA GLY A 780 26.16 -5.82 -23.05
C GLY A 780 26.06 -7.23 -22.47
N VAL A 781 25.92 -7.35 -21.14
CA VAL A 781 25.73 -8.64 -20.44
C VAL A 781 24.27 -9.11 -20.54
N THR A 782 23.34 -8.16 -20.70
CA THR A 782 21.91 -8.37 -20.93
C THR A 782 21.48 -7.59 -22.18
N ALA A 783 20.30 -7.90 -22.75
CA ALA A 783 19.75 -7.12 -23.85
C ALA A 783 19.39 -5.68 -23.47
N SER A 784 19.13 -5.43 -22.19
CA SER A 784 18.78 -4.14 -21.62
C SER A 784 19.44 -3.95 -20.27
N VAL A 785 20.09 -2.81 -20.04
CA VAL A 785 20.53 -2.42 -18.68
C VAL A 785 19.36 -2.15 -17.74
N MET A 786 18.11 -2.08 -18.25
CA MET A 786 16.89 -2.04 -17.44
C MET A 786 16.50 -3.42 -16.87
N GLU A 787 17.28 -4.46 -17.15
CA GLU A 787 17.24 -5.75 -16.44
C GLU A 787 17.79 -5.59 -15.01
N TYR A 788 17.39 -6.46 -14.08
CA TYR A 788 18.08 -6.62 -12.79
C TYR A 788 19.24 -7.61 -12.97
N GLY A 789 20.26 -7.19 -13.74
CA GLY A 789 21.41 -8.02 -14.12
C GLY A 789 22.19 -8.51 -12.90
N PRO A 790 22.26 -9.84 -12.64
CA PRO A 790 23.00 -10.38 -11.53
C PRO A 790 24.50 -10.43 -11.83
N PHE A 791 25.30 -10.82 -10.83
CA PHE A 791 26.72 -11.08 -11.03
C PHE A 791 26.94 -12.16 -12.11
N ASN A 792 27.72 -11.83 -13.15
CA ASN A 792 28.06 -12.77 -14.21
C ASN A 792 28.97 -13.92 -13.71
N VAL A 793 28.35 -15.01 -13.25
CA VAL A 793 29.04 -16.22 -12.74
C VAL A 793 30.02 -16.87 -13.72
N TYR A 794 29.90 -16.59 -15.02
CA TYR A 794 30.80 -17.11 -16.05
C TYR A 794 32.16 -16.39 -16.04
N ALA A 795 32.22 -15.17 -15.51
CA ALA A 795 33.45 -14.40 -15.35
C ALA A 795 34.43 -15.03 -14.34
N LEU A 796 33.95 -15.87 -13.40
CA LEU A 796 34.77 -16.60 -12.41
C LEU A 796 35.87 -17.50 -13.01
N LYS A 797 35.92 -17.67 -14.34
CA LYS A 797 36.94 -18.47 -15.05
C LYS A 797 37.74 -17.67 -16.08
N HIS A 798 37.43 -16.39 -16.27
CA HIS A 798 37.92 -15.59 -17.38
C HIS A 798 38.11 -14.12 -16.95
N LYS A 799 39.36 -13.69 -16.74
CA LYS A 799 39.68 -12.37 -16.16
C LYS A 799 39.06 -11.19 -16.93
N ASP A 800 39.05 -11.24 -18.25
CA ASP A 800 38.61 -10.14 -19.11
C ASP A 800 37.09 -10.09 -19.32
N VAL A 801 36.34 -11.07 -18.80
CA VAL A 801 34.87 -11.13 -18.93
C VAL A 801 34.22 -10.20 -17.91
N PRO A 802 33.32 -9.28 -18.34
CA PRO A 802 32.71 -8.32 -17.43
C PRO A 802 31.77 -8.99 -16.42
N PHE A 803 31.79 -8.49 -15.17
CA PHE A 803 30.93 -8.93 -14.08
C PHE A 803 29.51 -8.36 -14.18
N TYR A 804 29.42 -7.16 -14.74
CA TYR A 804 28.21 -6.37 -15.00
C TYR A 804 28.40 -5.58 -16.30
N SER A 805 27.34 -5.11 -16.95
CA SER A 805 27.40 -4.54 -18.30
C SER A 805 28.40 -3.37 -18.41
N SER A 806 29.26 -3.43 -19.41
CA SER A 806 30.18 -2.35 -19.80
C SER A 806 29.60 -1.44 -20.87
N THR A 807 28.44 -1.81 -21.43
CA THR A 807 27.78 -1.08 -22.51
C THR A 807 26.28 -1.40 -22.53
N ILE A 808 25.46 -0.46 -23.02
CA ILE A 808 24.02 -0.67 -23.21
C ILE A 808 23.73 -1.62 -24.38
N GLY A 809 22.64 -2.38 -24.24
CA GLY A 809 22.32 -3.54 -25.09
C GLY A 809 21.37 -3.27 -26.26
N PRO A 810 21.08 -4.30 -27.08
CA PRO A 810 20.23 -4.19 -28.27
C PRO A 810 18.83 -3.63 -27.99
N TYR A 811 18.20 -3.98 -26.87
CA TYR A 811 16.89 -3.44 -26.48
C TYR A 811 16.98 -1.93 -26.21
N ASP A 812 17.98 -1.49 -25.44
CA ASP A 812 18.16 -0.09 -25.04
C ASP A 812 18.28 0.83 -26.25
N LEU A 813 19.08 0.39 -27.23
CA LEU A 813 19.28 1.07 -28.50
C LEU A 813 18.00 1.17 -29.33
N TRP A 814 17.15 0.13 -29.31
CA TRP A 814 15.87 0.09 -30.02
C TRP A 814 14.76 0.88 -29.31
N ALA A 815 14.71 0.83 -27.98
CA ALA A 815 13.77 1.60 -27.19
C ALA A 815 14.05 3.10 -27.35
N ILE A 816 15.32 3.53 -27.29
CA ILE A 816 15.71 4.92 -27.61
C ILE A 816 15.38 5.27 -29.07
N GLN A 817 15.54 4.35 -30.03
CA GLN A 817 15.08 4.58 -31.40
C GLN A 817 13.57 4.87 -31.44
N TYR A 818 12.73 4.08 -30.78
CA TYR A 818 11.29 4.34 -30.68
C TYR A 818 10.99 5.69 -30.00
N GLY A 819 11.62 5.97 -28.86
CA GLY A 819 11.33 7.17 -28.07
C GLY A 819 11.80 8.48 -28.70
N TYR A 820 12.94 8.46 -29.41
CA TYR A 820 13.66 9.70 -29.77
C TYR A 820 13.93 9.88 -31.28
N VAL A 821 13.71 8.89 -32.15
CA VAL A 821 13.93 9.11 -33.60
C VAL A 821 13.04 10.25 -34.13
N PRO A 822 13.59 11.23 -34.88
CA PRO A 822 12.79 12.24 -35.56
C PRO A 822 11.83 11.60 -36.58
N VAL A 823 10.59 12.09 -36.64
CA VAL A 823 9.64 11.75 -37.69
C VAL A 823 8.98 13.02 -38.21
N GLU A 824 8.98 13.18 -39.54
CA GLU A 824 8.35 14.32 -40.22
C GLU A 824 6.91 13.99 -40.63
N GLY A 825 6.12 15.02 -40.93
CA GLY A 825 4.71 14.90 -41.32
C GLY A 825 3.71 15.02 -40.16
N THR A 826 2.58 14.32 -40.29
CA THR A 826 1.44 14.39 -39.37
C THR A 826 1.50 13.33 -38.26
N MET A 827 0.59 13.41 -37.29
CA MET A 827 0.46 12.41 -36.21
C MET A 827 0.19 11.00 -36.75
N GLU A 828 -0.55 10.89 -37.85
CA GLU A 828 -0.86 9.62 -38.52
C GLU A 828 0.39 9.01 -39.19
N ALA A 829 1.27 9.86 -39.74
CA ALA A 829 2.56 9.43 -40.28
C ALA A 829 3.50 8.98 -39.16
N GLU A 830 3.56 9.72 -38.04
CA GLU A 830 4.34 9.34 -36.85
C GLU A 830 3.87 8.01 -36.26
N VAL A 831 2.56 7.82 -36.05
CA VAL A 831 1.98 6.54 -35.60
C VAL A 831 2.33 5.39 -36.56
N SER A 832 2.35 5.63 -37.86
CA SER A 832 2.69 4.60 -38.86
C SER A 832 4.17 4.21 -38.82
N ALA A 833 5.07 5.19 -38.65
CA ALA A 833 6.50 4.95 -38.50
C ALA A 833 6.83 4.23 -37.18
N LEU A 834 6.24 4.68 -36.07
CA LEU A 834 6.45 4.10 -34.73
C LEU A 834 5.95 2.66 -34.65
N LYS A 835 4.79 2.34 -35.24
CA LYS A 835 4.29 0.95 -35.33
C LYS A 835 5.27 0.03 -36.06
N LYS A 836 5.94 0.50 -37.12
CA LYS A 836 6.96 -0.29 -37.83
C LYS A 836 8.16 -0.56 -36.92
N ILE A 837 8.60 0.41 -36.11
CA ILE A 837 9.68 0.23 -35.13
C ILE A 837 9.26 -0.78 -34.05
N ALA A 838 8.07 -0.60 -33.45
CA ALA A 838 7.55 -1.47 -32.39
C ALA A 838 7.27 -2.92 -32.83
N SER A 839 6.93 -3.15 -34.11
CA SER A 839 6.72 -4.50 -34.67
C SER A 839 7.95 -5.41 -34.62
N ARG A 840 9.14 -4.85 -34.40
CA ARG A 840 10.41 -5.57 -34.29
C ARG A 840 10.59 -6.35 -32.98
N THR A 841 9.65 -6.27 -32.04
CA THR A 841 9.78 -6.87 -30.69
C THR A 841 10.08 -8.37 -30.64
N ASN A 842 9.84 -9.13 -31.72
CA ASN A 842 10.18 -10.55 -31.79
C ASN A 842 11.63 -10.84 -32.21
N GLU A 843 12.38 -9.82 -32.69
CA GLU A 843 13.81 -9.96 -33.02
C GLU A 843 14.64 -10.30 -31.75
N PRO A 844 15.79 -10.99 -31.90
CA PRO A 844 16.65 -11.32 -30.76
C PRO A 844 17.03 -10.06 -29.96
N GLY A 845 16.84 -10.12 -28.64
CA GLY A 845 17.12 -9.00 -27.74
C GLY A 845 16.12 -7.83 -27.77
N LEU A 846 15.02 -7.88 -28.54
CA LEU A 846 14.01 -6.80 -28.59
C LEU A 846 12.69 -7.11 -27.85
N ALA A 847 12.67 -8.18 -27.05
CA ALA A 847 11.53 -8.53 -26.21
C ALA A 847 11.38 -7.53 -25.04
N TYR A 848 10.13 -7.27 -24.63
CA TYR A 848 9.81 -6.42 -23.48
C TYR A 848 8.89 -7.14 -22.48
N GLN A 849 9.29 -7.22 -21.21
CA GLN A 849 8.43 -7.60 -20.08
C GLN A 849 8.81 -6.82 -18.80
N SER A 850 7.82 -6.27 -18.10
CA SER A 850 7.99 -5.32 -16.98
C SER A 850 7.43 -5.88 -15.66
N ASP A 851 7.42 -5.01 -14.64
CA ASP A 851 6.92 -5.17 -13.27
C ASP A 851 5.57 -5.90 -13.14
N GLU A 852 4.69 -5.82 -14.14
CA GLU A 852 3.39 -6.51 -14.13
C GLU A 852 3.52 -8.05 -14.10
N HIS A 853 4.68 -8.59 -14.49
CA HIS A 853 4.91 -10.03 -14.68
C HIS A 853 6.20 -10.56 -14.03
N ALA A 854 7.00 -9.68 -13.42
CA ALA A 854 8.23 -10.03 -12.71
C ALA A 854 7.98 -11.11 -11.64
N ASP A 855 8.83 -12.14 -11.62
CA ASP A 855 8.77 -13.29 -10.69
C ASP A 855 7.43 -14.06 -10.68
N SER A 856 6.56 -13.85 -11.67
CA SER A 856 5.23 -14.47 -11.80
C SER A 856 5.33 -15.89 -12.42
N PHE A 857 4.38 -16.28 -13.27
CA PHE A 857 4.32 -17.62 -13.88
C PHE A 857 5.28 -17.86 -15.06
N ASP A 858 5.93 -16.82 -15.59
CA ASP A 858 6.90 -16.94 -16.69
C ASP A 858 8.33 -16.96 -16.12
N PRO A 859 9.04 -18.10 -16.15
CA PRO A 859 10.40 -18.19 -15.62
C PRO A 859 11.44 -17.44 -16.46
N ALA A 860 11.07 -16.94 -17.65
CA ALA A 860 11.88 -16.02 -18.46
C ALA A 860 11.57 -14.53 -18.17
N VAL A 861 10.76 -14.24 -17.14
CA VAL A 861 10.48 -12.89 -16.63
C VAL A 861 10.79 -12.85 -15.13
N THR A 862 12.06 -12.67 -14.80
CA THR A 862 12.62 -13.04 -13.49
C THR A 862 13.64 -12.02 -13.03
N ARG A 863 13.62 -11.64 -11.75
CA ARG A 863 14.61 -10.69 -11.21
C ARG A 863 15.86 -11.42 -10.73
N PHE A 864 17.01 -10.98 -11.25
CA PHE A 864 18.34 -11.52 -10.98
C PHE A 864 18.62 -12.92 -11.55
N ASP A 865 18.06 -13.23 -12.73
CA ASP A 865 18.50 -14.35 -13.57
C ASP A 865 19.43 -13.89 -14.72
N LEU A 866 20.08 -14.85 -15.40
CA LEU A 866 21.01 -14.53 -16.49
C LEU A 866 21.07 -15.67 -17.52
N GLY A 867 21.05 -15.30 -18.79
CA GLY A 867 21.25 -16.19 -19.92
C GLY A 867 19.97 -16.77 -20.51
N LYS A 868 20.08 -17.20 -21.76
CA LYS A 868 19.01 -17.75 -22.60
C LYS A 868 18.39 -19.06 -22.09
N ASP A 869 19.10 -19.73 -21.19
CA ASP A 869 18.62 -20.88 -20.40
C ASP A 869 18.81 -20.52 -18.92
N SER A 870 17.94 -19.65 -18.38
CA SER A 870 18.05 -19.19 -17.00
C SER A 870 17.96 -20.33 -15.97
N LEU A 871 17.34 -21.47 -16.32
CA LEU A 871 17.33 -22.69 -15.50
C LEU A 871 18.77 -23.17 -15.25
N ASN A 872 19.60 -23.21 -16.30
CA ASN A 872 21.02 -23.53 -16.21
C ASN A 872 21.81 -22.54 -15.33
N TYR A 873 21.46 -21.25 -15.36
CA TYR A 873 22.05 -20.26 -14.46
C TYR A 873 21.66 -20.49 -12.99
N TRP A 874 20.39 -20.80 -12.69
CA TRP A 874 19.99 -21.15 -11.33
C TRP A 874 20.62 -22.46 -10.83
N GLU A 875 20.86 -23.42 -11.72
CA GLU A 875 21.63 -24.64 -11.40
C GLU A 875 23.10 -24.34 -11.06
N LYS A 876 23.76 -23.42 -11.80
CA LYS A 876 25.11 -22.93 -11.47
C LYS A 876 25.13 -22.09 -10.19
N ASN A 877 24.09 -21.29 -9.94
CA ASN A 877 23.98 -20.52 -8.69
C ASN A 877 23.94 -21.48 -7.50
N LEU A 878 23.11 -22.55 -7.54
CA LEU A 878 23.12 -23.62 -6.53
C LEU A 878 24.50 -24.28 -6.35
N GLU A 879 25.22 -24.55 -7.44
CA GLU A 879 26.59 -25.11 -7.39
C GLU A 879 27.54 -24.15 -6.66
N ILE A 880 27.56 -22.87 -7.04
CA ILE A 880 28.42 -21.84 -6.44
C ILE A 880 28.05 -21.58 -4.99
N SER A 881 26.76 -21.46 -4.63
CA SER A 881 26.32 -21.30 -3.24
C SER A 881 26.76 -22.47 -2.36
N ARG A 882 26.79 -23.70 -2.88
CA ARG A 882 27.30 -24.89 -2.18
C ARG A 882 28.81 -24.90 -2.06
N LEU A 883 29.54 -24.52 -3.12
CA LEU A 883 31.00 -24.36 -3.06
C LEU A 883 31.38 -23.31 -2.02
N LEU A 884 30.73 -22.15 -2.03
CA LEU A 884 30.87 -21.12 -0.99
C LEU A 884 30.60 -21.68 0.41
N MET A 885 29.43 -22.29 0.65
CA MET A 885 29.11 -22.89 1.96
C MET A 885 30.19 -23.87 2.44
N ASN A 886 30.69 -24.74 1.56
CA ASN A 886 31.72 -25.73 1.90
C ASN A 886 33.14 -25.16 2.05
N SER A 887 33.41 -23.98 1.47
CA SER A 887 34.71 -23.32 1.53
C SER A 887 34.83 -22.28 2.66
N LEU A 888 33.74 -21.92 3.35
CA LEU A 888 33.75 -20.89 4.41
C LEU A 888 34.77 -21.16 5.54
N GLY A 889 35.16 -22.42 5.76
CA GLY A 889 36.22 -22.77 6.72
C GLY A 889 37.60 -22.17 6.41
N SER A 890 37.87 -21.71 5.17
CA SER A 890 39.08 -20.95 4.85
C SER A 890 38.99 -19.47 5.25
N ARG A 891 37.82 -19.01 5.71
CA ARG A 891 37.53 -17.65 6.20
C ARG A 891 37.01 -17.67 7.64
N LEU A 892 37.49 -18.61 8.45
CA LEU A 892 37.39 -18.50 9.91
C LEU A 892 38.11 -17.22 10.39
N PRO A 893 37.60 -16.54 11.44
CA PRO A 893 38.20 -15.32 11.96
C PRO A 893 39.65 -15.53 12.45
N LEU A 894 40.48 -14.48 12.38
CA LEU A 894 41.81 -14.51 12.99
C LEU A 894 41.70 -14.44 14.53
N GLN A 895 42.81 -14.67 15.23
CA GLN A 895 42.83 -14.60 16.69
C GLN A 895 42.53 -13.17 17.19
N GLY A 896 41.29 -12.96 17.65
CA GLY A 896 40.78 -11.67 18.13
C GLY A 896 39.60 -11.13 17.31
N ASP A 897 39.35 -11.68 16.12
CA ASP A 897 38.24 -11.30 15.25
C ASP A 897 36.92 -12.00 15.64
N SER A 898 35.81 -11.58 15.01
CA SER A 898 34.47 -12.05 15.32
C SER A 898 33.93 -13.04 14.28
N TYR A 899 33.29 -14.12 14.77
CA TYR A 899 32.58 -15.12 13.95
C TYR A 899 31.31 -14.58 13.26
N VAL A 900 30.93 -13.32 13.48
CA VAL A 900 29.77 -12.67 12.83
C VAL A 900 29.92 -12.66 11.31
N ASP A 901 31.12 -12.43 10.78
CA ASP A 901 31.34 -12.37 9.32
C ASP A 901 31.27 -13.76 8.67
N PHE A 902 31.80 -14.78 9.35
CA PHE A 902 31.62 -16.20 9.00
C PHE A 902 30.13 -16.57 8.97
N THR A 903 29.38 -16.14 10.00
CA THR A 903 27.93 -16.37 10.12
C THR A 903 27.13 -15.64 9.04
N ARG A 904 27.54 -14.41 8.67
CA ARG A 904 26.96 -13.65 7.54
C ARG A 904 27.19 -14.42 6.22
N GLY A 905 28.42 -14.88 5.98
CA GLY A 905 28.77 -15.65 4.78
C GLY A 905 28.01 -16.97 4.66
N PHE A 906 27.84 -17.70 5.77
CA PHE A 906 26.99 -18.88 5.83
C PHE A 906 25.52 -18.56 5.50
N SER A 907 24.98 -17.52 6.13
CA SER A 907 23.57 -17.14 5.99
C SER A 907 23.23 -16.72 4.56
N TYR A 908 24.05 -15.88 3.91
CA TYR A 908 23.81 -15.45 2.53
C TYR A 908 24.06 -16.58 1.51
N SER A 909 25.01 -17.48 1.75
CA SER A 909 25.21 -18.64 0.86
C SER A 909 24.02 -19.60 0.93
N LEU A 910 23.45 -19.84 2.11
CA LEU A 910 22.21 -20.61 2.29
C LEU A 910 20.98 -19.89 1.70
N GLY A 911 20.91 -18.57 1.84
CA GLY A 911 19.88 -17.72 1.23
C GLY A 911 19.88 -17.77 -0.29
N SER A 912 21.05 -17.63 -0.92
CA SER A 912 21.26 -17.78 -2.37
C SER A 912 20.81 -19.16 -2.86
N ALA A 913 21.17 -20.23 -2.14
CA ALA A 913 20.71 -21.58 -2.47
C ALA A 913 19.18 -21.75 -2.35
N SER A 914 18.56 -21.16 -1.33
CA SER A 914 17.09 -21.11 -1.19
C SER A 914 16.43 -20.37 -2.36
N ARG A 915 16.95 -19.18 -2.72
CA ARG A 915 16.48 -18.36 -3.84
C ARG A 915 16.55 -19.14 -5.16
N ALA A 916 17.69 -19.75 -5.47
CA ALA A 916 17.87 -20.52 -6.70
C ALA A 916 16.94 -21.74 -6.76
N GLY A 917 16.74 -22.45 -5.64
CA GLY A 917 15.75 -23.53 -5.55
C GLY A 917 14.32 -23.05 -5.86
N SER A 918 13.90 -21.91 -5.30
CA SER A 918 12.60 -21.30 -5.56
C SER A 918 12.40 -20.95 -7.06
N GLN A 919 13.44 -20.37 -7.68
CA GLN A 919 13.39 -19.95 -9.09
C GLN A 919 13.36 -21.13 -10.06
N ILE A 920 14.07 -22.23 -9.77
CA ILE A 920 13.94 -23.50 -10.52
C ILE A 920 12.49 -24.02 -10.44
N GLY A 921 11.84 -23.89 -9.28
CA GLY A 921 10.44 -24.29 -9.12
C GLY A 921 9.47 -23.60 -10.08
N ARG A 922 9.71 -22.33 -10.46
CA ARG A 922 8.81 -21.54 -11.32
C ARG A 922 8.68 -22.06 -12.75
N TYR A 923 9.60 -22.91 -13.22
CA TYR A 923 9.46 -23.63 -14.49
C TYR A 923 8.30 -24.63 -14.46
N ILE A 924 7.98 -25.20 -13.30
CA ILE A 924 7.01 -26.29 -13.16
C ILE A 924 5.58 -25.73 -13.19
N GLY A 925 4.83 -26.11 -14.22
CA GLY A 925 3.59 -25.43 -14.58
C GLY A 925 3.79 -24.01 -15.09
N GLY A 926 5.00 -23.63 -15.53
CA GLY A 926 5.29 -22.31 -16.07
C GLY A 926 4.58 -22.02 -17.41
N LEU A 927 4.51 -20.75 -17.79
CA LEU A 927 3.96 -20.28 -19.07
C LEU A 927 4.81 -19.13 -19.61
N HIS A 928 5.26 -19.21 -20.85
CA HIS A 928 5.79 -18.04 -21.57
C HIS A 928 4.67 -17.04 -21.89
N PHE A 929 4.95 -15.75 -21.73
CA PHE A 929 4.06 -14.63 -22.04
C PHE A 929 4.64 -13.72 -23.14
N GLY A 930 3.80 -13.27 -24.07
CA GLY A 930 4.19 -12.44 -25.22
C GLY A 930 3.43 -11.11 -25.30
N ARG A 931 4.10 -10.04 -25.75
CA ARG A 931 3.52 -8.70 -25.97
C ARG A 931 3.38 -8.30 -27.45
N ASN A 932 3.78 -9.16 -28.37
CA ASN A 932 3.65 -8.93 -29.82
C ASN A 932 2.18 -8.72 -30.25
N PHE A 933 1.98 -8.03 -31.36
CA PHE A 933 0.66 -7.84 -31.96
C PHE A 933 0.45 -8.75 -33.18
N LYS A 934 -0.82 -8.93 -33.57
CA LYS A 934 -1.19 -9.75 -34.73
C LYS A 934 -0.60 -9.18 -36.02
N GLY A 935 0.17 -9.99 -36.74
CA GLY A 935 0.87 -9.59 -37.97
C GLY A 935 2.25 -8.97 -37.76
N ASP A 936 2.77 -8.92 -36.52
CA ASP A 936 4.17 -8.56 -36.30
C ASP A 936 5.11 -9.61 -36.92
N PRO A 937 6.25 -9.20 -37.52
CA PRO A 937 7.27 -10.13 -37.99
C PRO A 937 7.67 -11.11 -36.87
N GLY A 938 7.63 -12.41 -37.16
CA GLY A 938 7.96 -13.46 -36.19
C GLY A 938 6.96 -13.62 -35.04
N GLU A 939 5.67 -13.29 -35.23
CA GLU A 939 4.59 -13.41 -34.23
C GLU A 939 4.64 -14.72 -33.42
N LYS A 940 4.74 -14.59 -32.10
CA LYS A 940 4.75 -15.70 -31.13
C LYS A 940 3.38 -15.86 -30.46
N PRO A 941 3.03 -17.05 -29.92
CA PRO A 941 1.82 -17.20 -29.11
C PRO A 941 1.89 -16.31 -27.86
N MET A 942 0.81 -15.55 -27.58
CA MET A 942 0.77 -14.62 -26.43
C MET A 942 0.87 -15.31 -25.07
N LEU A 943 0.50 -16.59 -24.98
CA LEU A 943 0.61 -17.41 -23.79
C LEU A 943 0.81 -18.88 -24.18
N ALA A 944 1.92 -19.51 -23.78
CA ALA A 944 2.25 -20.89 -24.12
C ALA A 944 2.90 -21.64 -22.93
N PRO A 945 2.67 -22.95 -22.75
CA PRO A 945 3.43 -23.75 -21.79
C PRO A 945 4.94 -23.69 -22.05
N ILE A 946 5.74 -23.70 -20.97
CA ILE A 946 7.14 -24.12 -21.04
C ILE A 946 7.16 -25.57 -21.56
N ASP A 947 8.15 -25.94 -22.38
CA ASP A 947 8.22 -27.30 -22.91
C ASP A 947 8.38 -28.33 -21.77
N GLY A 948 7.77 -29.51 -21.93
CA GLY A 948 7.73 -30.52 -20.87
C GLY A 948 9.10 -31.06 -20.46
N ASP A 949 10.12 -30.95 -21.31
CA ASP A 949 11.44 -31.53 -21.05
C ASP A 949 12.30 -30.56 -20.22
N THR A 950 12.20 -29.25 -20.44
CA THR A 950 12.66 -28.21 -19.51
C THR A 950 11.93 -28.29 -18.17
N GLN A 951 10.61 -28.49 -18.17
CA GLN A 951 9.86 -28.68 -16.91
C GLN A 951 10.30 -29.95 -16.15
N ARG A 952 10.56 -31.06 -16.86
CA ARG A 952 11.13 -32.28 -16.29
C ARG A 952 12.54 -32.06 -15.74
N ARG A 953 13.40 -31.32 -16.46
CA ARG A 953 14.74 -30.94 -15.96
C ARG A 953 14.63 -30.17 -14.66
N ALA A 954 13.78 -29.14 -14.58
CA ALA A 954 13.56 -28.36 -13.37
C ALA A 954 13.07 -29.24 -12.19
N LEU A 955 12.11 -30.13 -12.43
CA LEU A 955 11.59 -31.08 -11.44
C LEU A 955 12.68 -32.06 -10.94
N MET A 956 13.50 -32.61 -11.85
CA MET A 956 14.65 -33.45 -11.48
C MET A 956 15.74 -32.66 -10.77
N SER A 957 15.91 -31.38 -11.09
CA SER A 957 16.86 -30.49 -10.43
C SER A 957 16.43 -30.16 -9.02
N LEU A 958 15.15 -29.88 -8.76
CA LEU A 958 14.61 -29.81 -7.39
C LEU A 958 14.79 -31.13 -6.64
N ALA A 959 14.46 -32.26 -7.28
CA ALA A 959 14.60 -33.58 -6.68
C ALA A 959 16.04 -33.87 -6.22
N LYS A 960 17.03 -33.53 -7.06
CA LYS A 960 18.47 -33.70 -6.79
C LYS A 960 19.03 -32.65 -5.81
N ASN A 961 18.64 -31.38 -5.97
CA ASN A 961 19.37 -30.27 -5.36
C ASN A 961 18.69 -29.67 -4.13
N ILE A 962 17.39 -29.91 -3.92
CA ILE A 962 16.64 -29.44 -2.75
C ILE A 962 16.05 -30.61 -1.96
N LEU A 963 15.42 -31.57 -2.63
CA LEU A 963 14.62 -32.63 -1.99
C LEU A 963 15.39 -33.93 -1.67
N ALA A 964 16.70 -33.98 -1.93
CA ALA A 964 17.54 -35.15 -1.65
C ALA A 964 18.11 -35.13 -0.22
N GLU A 965 18.42 -36.31 0.34
CA GLU A 965 18.92 -36.47 1.71
C GLU A 965 20.26 -35.73 1.93
N ASN A 966 21.09 -35.67 0.88
CA ASN A 966 22.36 -34.97 0.83
C ASN A 966 22.28 -33.63 0.07
N ALA A 967 21.09 -33.05 -0.11
CA ALA A 967 20.93 -31.74 -0.77
C ALA A 967 21.68 -30.61 -0.05
N PHE A 968 21.78 -30.70 1.28
CA PHE A 968 22.43 -29.72 2.16
C PHE A 968 23.42 -30.44 3.10
N VAL A 969 24.56 -30.84 2.58
CA VAL A 969 25.69 -31.29 3.41
C VAL A 969 26.41 -30.05 3.94
N ILE A 970 26.44 -29.90 5.27
CA ILE A 970 27.09 -28.78 5.98
C ILE A 970 28.11 -29.38 6.96
N PRO A 971 29.38 -28.93 6.96
CA PRO A 971 30.37 -29.35 7.95
C PRO A 971 29.87 -29.10 9.38
N LYS A 972 30.00 -30.09 10.27
CA LYS A 972 29.44 -30.04 11.63
C LYS A 972 30.15 -29.01 12.50
N GLU A 973 31.40 -28.77 12.17
CA GLU A 973 32.32 -27.83 12.78
C GLU A 973 31.77 -26.41 12.65
N TYR A 974 31.13 -26.08 11.53
CA TYR A 974 30.55 -24.76 11.29
C TYR A 974 29.34 -24.50 12.19
N LEU A 975 28.58 -25.54 12.56
CA LEU A 975 27.32 -25.40 13.31
C LEU A 975 27.51 -24.93 14.75
N VAL A 976 28.72 -25.02 15.31
CA VAL A 976 29.06 -24.50 16.65
C VAL A 976 29.72 -23.12 16.60
N GLU A 977 30.10 -22.66 15.41
CA GLU A 977 30.79 -21.38 15.16
C GLU A 977 29.83 -20.27 14.67
N LEU A 978 28.55 -20.59 14.46
CA LEU A 978 27.53 -19.60 14.10
C LEU A 978 27.13 -18.75 15.31
N THR A 979 27.19 -17.42 15.17
CA THR A 979 26.91 -16.47 16.24
C THR A 979 26.21 -15.20 15.75
N THR A 980 25.37 -14.61 16.59
CA THR A 980 24.74 -13.31 16.34
C THR A 980 25.72 -12.18 16.62
N ASP A 981 25.55 -11.03 15.96
CA ASP A 981 26.23 -9.79 16.39
C ASP A 981 25.85 -9.46 17.85
N PRO A 982 26.79 -9.45 18.82
CA PRO A 982 26.50 -9.10 20.21
C PRO A 982 26.02 -7.65 20.36
N TYR A 983 26.25 -6.80 19.35
CA TYR A 983 25.76 -5.43 19.29
C TYR A 983 24.41 -5.29 18.57
N SER A 984 23.73 -6.38 18.19
CA SER A 984 22.39 -6.36 17.57
C SER A 984 21.22 -6.15 18.54
N GLY A 985 21.51 -6.06 19.84
CA GLY A 985 20.52 -5.77 20.89
C GLY A 985 19.66 -6.97 21.29
N PHE A 986 18.51 -6.71 21.93
CA PHE A 986 17.67 -7.73 22.56
C PHE A 986 17.06 -8.76 21.59
N ALA A 987 17.16 -8.56 20.27
CA ALA A 987 16.77 -9.53 19.26
C ALA A 987 17.82 -10.64 19.01
N GLY A 988 19.03 -10.52 19.58
CA GLY A 988 20.18 -11.39 19.30
C GLY A 988 20.16 -12.78 19.94
N PHE A 989 19.24 -13.12 20.85
CA PHE A 989 19.21 -14.45 21.46
C PHE A 989 18.54 -15.49 20.54
N ASN A 990 19.33 -16.06 19.62
CA ASN A 990 18.88 -17.08 18.67
C ASN A 990 19.81 -18.31 18.70
N SER A 991 19.24 -19.52 18.68
CA SER A 991 19.96 -20.79 18.80
C SER A 991 20.51 -21.34 17.48
N PHE A 992 20.58 -20.51 16.42
CA PHE A 992 20.96 -20.90 15.06
C PHE A 992 20.38 -22.25 14.60
N PRO A 993 19.04 -22.38 14.49
CA PRO A 993 18.39 -23.64 14.17
C PRO A 993 18.52 -24.00 12.68
N VAL A 994 19.75 -24.24 12.20
CA VAL A 994 20.09 -24.56 10.80
C VAL A 994 19.28 -25.75 10.28
N LYS A 995 19.03 -26.75 11.15
CA LYS A 995 18.13 -27.88 10.86
C LYS A 995 16.74 -27.43 10.39
N ASP A 996 16.17 -26.44 11.06
CA ASP A 996 14.83 -25.93 10.79
C ASP A 996 14.82 -24.95 9.62
N GLN A 997 15.91 -24.18 9.41
CA GLN A 997 16.11 -23.39 8.20
C GLN A 997 16.12 -24.29 6.94
N VAL A 998 16.97 -25.32 6.91
CA VAL A 998 17.05 -26.27 5.79
C VAL A 998 15.72 -27.01 5.60
N ALA A 999 15.10 -27.50 6.68
CA ALA A 999 13.78 -28.12 6.59
C ALA A 999 12.70 -27.15 6.06
N SER A 1000 12.81 -25.85 6.33
CA SER A 1000 11.91 -24.83 5.76
C SER A 1000 12.11 -24.66 4.25
N ILE A 1001 13.36 -24.64 3.76
CA ILE A 1001 13.66 -24.57 2.31
C ILE A 1001 13.06 -25.79 1.58
N GLN A 1002 13.26 -26.99 2.14
CA GLN A 1002 12.72 -28.24 1.56
C GLN A 1002 11.18 -28.26 1.61
N ARG A 1003 10.57 -27.83 2.72
CA ARG A 1003 9.11 -27.68 2.89
C ARG A 1003 8.52 -26.68 1.89
N SER A 1004 9.18 -25.54 1.66
CA SER A 1004 8.73 -24.50 0.73
C SER A 1004 8.71 -24.99 -0.72
N ALA A 1005 9.71 -25.79 -1.14
CA ALA A 1005 9.69 -26.43 -2.45
C ALA A 1005 8.49 -27.40 -2.62
N VAL A 1006 8.21 -28.24 -1.61
CA VAL A 1006 7.03 -29.14 -1.62
C VAL A 1006 5.72 -28.36 -1.63
N ASN A 1007 5.60 -27.31 -0.81
CA ASN A 1007 4.43 -26.45 -0.75
C ASN A 1007 4.19 -25.71 -2.08
N TYR A 1008 5.25 -25.32 -2.80
CA TYR A 1008 5.14 -24.74 -4.14
C TYR A 1008 4.58 -25.77 -5.14
N LEU A 1009 5.21 -26.95 -5.22
CA LEU A 1009 4.85 -28.03 -6.14
C LEU A 1009 3.38 -28.45 -6.00
N PHE A 1010 2.89 -28.57 -4.76
CA PHE A 1010 1.50 -28.94 -4.48
C PHE A 1010 0.56 -27.74 -4.23
N SER A 1011 0.98 -26.52 -4.59
CA SER A 1011 0.09 -25.36 -4.50
C SER A 1011 -1.06 -25.44 -5.51
N PRO A 1012 -2.28 -24.96 -5.18
CA PRO A 1012 -3.42 -25.05 -6.10
C PRO A 1012 -3.15 -24.38 -7.44
N GLY A 1013 -2.39 -23.28 -7.43
CA GLY A 1013 -2.00 -22.54 -8.63
C GLY A 1013 -1.05 -23.33 -9.55
N VAL A 1014 -0.04 -24.02 -9.00
CA VAL A 1014 0.90 -24.83 -9.79
C VAL A 1014 0.19 -26.05 -10.38
N LEU A 1015 -0.53 -26.82 -9.56
CA LEU A 1015 -1.26 -28.00 -10.02
C LEU A 1015 -2.35 -27.65 -11.06
N SER A 1016 -3.05 -26.52 -10.88
CA SER A 1016 -4.01 -26.03 -11.87
C SER A 1016 -3.32 -25.64 -13.19
N ARG A 1017 -2.15 -24.96 -13.14
CA ARG A 1017 -1.41 -24.63 -14.37
C ARG A 1017 -0.87 -25.88 -15.07
N ILE A 1018 -0.38 -26.91 -14.36
CA ILE A 1018 0.04 -28.18 -14.96
C ILE A 1018 -1.12 -28.81 -15.74
N SER A 1019 -2.26 -29.04 -15.08
CA SER A 1019 -3.46 -29.62 -15.72
C SER A 1019 -3.96 -28.80 -16.92
N ASN A 1020 -3.95 -27.46 -16.83
CA ASN A 1020 -4.28 -26.59 -17.95
C ASN A 1020 -3.24 -26.63 -19.08
N ASN A 1021 -1.96 -26.85 -18.76
CA ASN A 1021 -0.89 -26.94 -19.74
C ASN A 1021 -0.91 -28.28 -20.49
N GLU A 1022 -1.33 -29.38 -19.85
CA GLU A 1022 -1.64 -30.65 -20.53
C GLU A 1022 -2.67 -30.42 -21.65
N PHE A 1023 -3.77 -29.69 -21.38
CA PHE A 1023 -4.79 -29.34 -22.38
C PHE A 1023 -4.31 -28.35 -23.47
N LYS A 1024 -3.42 -27.41 -23.13
CA LYS A 1024 -2.86 -26.44 -24.09
C LYS A 1024 -1.80 -27.06 -25.03
N THR A 1025 -1.22 -28.21 -24.69
CA THR A 1025 -0.09 -28.79 -25.43
C THR A 1025 -0.58 -29.68 -26.57
N LYS A 1026 -0.18 -29.38 -27.81
CA LYS A 1026 -0.64 -30.08 -29.03
C LYS A 1026 -0.35 -31.59 -29.05
N ASP A 1027 0.68 -32.03 -28.33
CA ASP A 1027 1.00 -33.44 -28.09
C ASP A 1027 1.13 -33.62 -26.58
N PHE A 1028 0.12 -34.21 -25.95
CA PHE A 1028 0.04 -34.35 -24.49
C PHE A 1028 1.26 -35.06 -23.88
N ARG A 1029 1.93 -35.93 -24.66
CA ARG A 1029 3.16 -36.65 -24.25
C ARG A 1029 4.37 -35.71 -24.07
N LYS A 1030 4.28 -34.48 -24.59
CA LYS A 1030 5.26 -33.40 -24.46
C LYS A 1030 4.90 -32.36 -23.40
N ALA A 1031 3.75 -32.48 -22.74
CA ALA A 1031 3.48 -31.77 -21.49
C ALA A 1031 4.20 -32.48 -20.33
N LEU A 1032 4.52 -31.74 -19.27
CA LEU A 1032 4.69 -32.35 -17.94
C LEU A 1032 3.29 -32.58 -17.36
N THR A 1033 3.05 -33.78 -16.82
CA THR A 1033 1.73 -34.19 -16.32
C THR A 1033 1.66 -34.23 -14.79
N LEU A 1034 0.45 -34.12 -14.23
CA LEU A 1034 0.26 -34.25 -12.78
C LEU A 1034 0.85 -35.57 -12.19
N PRO A 1035 0.61 -36.78 -12.77
CA PRO A 1035 1.18 -38.01 -12.23
C PRO A 1035 2.71 -38.06 -12.19
N GLU A 1036 3.40 -37.39 -13.13
CA GLU A 1036 4.85 -37.27 -13.12
C GLU A 1036 5.35 -36.47 -11.91
N VAL A 1037 4.71 -35.33 -11.61
CA VAL A 1037 5.09 -34.48 -10.45
C VAL A 1037 4.88 -35.22 -9.13
N PHE A 1038 3.71 -35.84 -8.95
CA PHE A 1038 3.41 -36.63 -7.75
C PHE A 1038 4.39 -37.81 -7.59
N THR A 1039 4.66 -38.57 -8.66
CA THR A 1039 5.59 -39.72 -8.64
C THR A 1039 7.03 -39.30 -8.38
N ALA A 1040 7.52 -38.26 -9.05
CA ALA A 1040 8.89 -37.75 -8.89
C ALA A 1040 9.13 -37.24 -7.46
N THR A 1041 8.18 -36.47 -6.94
CA THR A 1041 8.29 -35.91 -5.58
C THR A 1041 8.24 -37.01 -4.53
N ARG A 1042 7.36 -38.04 -4.66
CA ARG A 1042 7.39 -39.21 -3.76
C ARG A 1042 8.75 -39.89 -3.77
N LYS A 1043 9.33 -40.14 -4.96
CA LYS A 1043 10.62 -40.84 -5.08
C LYS A 1043 11.78 -40.09 -4.43
N ALA A 1044 11.82 -38.76 -4.54
CA ALA A 1044 12.83 -37.94 -3.87
C ALA A 1044 12.65 -37.98 -2.35
N VAL A 1045 11.42 -37.75 -1.87
CA VAL A 1045 11.11 -37.59 -0.44
C VAL A 1045 11.19 -38.91 0.36
N TRP A 1046 10.92 -40.06 -0.27
CA TRP A 1046 10.89 -41.38 0.39
C TRP A 1046 12.01 -42.33 -0.06
N SER A 1047 13.13 -41.80 -0.56
CA SER A 1047 14.23 -42.55 -1.16
C SER A 1047 14.78 -43.69 -0.28
N GLU A 1048 14.77 -43.49 1.03
CA GLU A 1048 15.32 -44.40 2.03
C GLU A 1048 14.50 -45.69 2.20
N LEU A 1049 13.22 -45.68 1.81
CA LEU A 1049 12.35 -46.87 1.88
C LEU A 1049 12.76 -47.92 0.84
N GLU A 1050 13.21 -47.51 -0.35
CA GLU A 1050 13.71 -48.44 -1.38
C GLU A 1050 15.04 -49.09 -0.95
N GLY A 1051 15.91 -48.33 -0.28
CA GLY A 1051 17.20 -48.81 0.25
C GLY A 1051 17.15 -49.43 1.65
N LYS A 1052 16.00 -49.45 2.33
CA LYS A 1052 15.83 -49.85 3.75
C LYS A 1052 16.83 -49.17 4.71
N ARG A 1053 17.08 -47.87 4.52
CA ARG A 1053 18.04 -47.09 5.32
C ARG A 1053 17.34 -46.34 6.46
N ASN A 1054 18.11 -45.98 7.50
CA ASN A 1054 17.66 -45.02 8.51
C ASN A 1054 17.43 -43.66 7.87
N ILE A 1055 16.39 -42.95 8.32
CA ILE A 1055 15.90 -41.73 7.69
C ILE A 1055 16.48 -40.51 8.42
N GLY A 1056 17.27 -39.71 7.72
CA GLY A 1056 17.91 -38.50 8.27
C GLY A 1056 16.90 -37.49 8.83
N VAL A 1057 17.30 -36.70 9.83
CA VAL A 1057 16.37 -35.80 10.55
C VAL A 1057 15.69 -34.78 9.63
N LEU A 1058 16.40 -34.24 8.64
CA LEU A 1058 15.85 -33.34 7.62
C LEU A 1058 14.80 -34.05 6.76
N HIS A 1059 15.08 -35.28 6.32
CA HIS A 1059 14.14 -36.08 5.54
C HIS A 1059 12.89 -36.48 6.32
N ARG A 1060 12.97 -36.68 7.65
CA ARG A 1060 11.78 -36.85 8.48
C ARG A 1060 10.89 -35.60 8.50
N GLU A 1061 11.46 -34.40 8.48
CA GLU A 1061 10.68 -33.16 8.34
C GLU A 1061 10.10 -32.97 6.93
N LEU A 1062 10.87 -33.31 5.89
CA LEU A 1062 10.42 -33.25 4.50
C LEU A 1062 9.29 -34.24 4.20
N GLN A 1063 9.38 -35.47 4.74
CA GLN A 1063 8.35 -36.49 4.65
C GLN A 1063 7.05 -36.06 5.35
N ARG A 1064 7.14 -35.33 6.48
CA ARG A 1064 5.96 -34.71 7.09
C ARG A 1064 5.38 -33.61 6.22
N ALA A 1065 6.19 -32.66 5.73
CA ALA A 1065 5.73 -31.61 4.83
C ALA A 1065 5.02 -32.16 3.58
N TYR A 1066 5.54 -33.24 3.00
CA TYR A 1066 4.91 -33.96 1.89
C TYR A 1066 3.56 -34.57 2.29
N LEU A 1067 3.49 -35.28 3.43
CA LEU A 1067 2.23 -35.84 3.92
C LEU A 1067 1.21 -34.76 4.26
N ASP A 1068 1.61 -33.68 4.91
CA ASP A 1068 0.73 -32.56 5.27
C ASP A 1068 0.14 -31.88 4.02
N ALA A 1069 0.93 -31.74 2.94
CA ALA A 1069 0.44 -31.27 1.64
C ALA A 1069 -0.58 -32.25 1.01
N LEU A 1070 -0.32 -33.57 1.06
CA LEU A 1070 -1.28 -34.58 0.58
C LEU A 1070 -2.55 -34.62 1.44
N PHE A 1071 -2.43 -34.51 2.76
CA PHE A 1071 -3.56 -34.46 3.69
C PHE A 1071 -4.41 -33.22 3.43
N GLY A 1072 -3.79 -32.05 3.24
CA GLY A 1072 -4.47 -30.82 2.88
C GLY A 1072 -5.25 -30.92 1.57
N MET A 1073 -4.71 -31.63 0.56
CA MET A 1073 -5.43 -31.89 -0.69
C MET A 1073 -6.63 -32.83 -0.51
N VAL A 1074 -6.46 -33.95 0.19
CA VAL A 1074 -7.51 -34.96 0.37
C VAL A 1074 -8.65 -34.50 1.29
N LEU A 1075 -8.34 -33.71 2.32
CA LEU A 1075 -9.34 -33.16 3.26
C LEU A 1075 -10.00 -31.86 2.77
N SER A 1076 -9.56 -31.27 1.65
CA SER A 1076 -10.08 -29.99 1.16
C SER A 1076 -11.46 -30.13 0.51
N SER A 1077 -12.47 -29.60 1.20
CA SER A 1077 -13.81 -29.33 0.64
C SER A 1077 -13.85 -28.14 -0.33
N GLY A 1078 -12.76 -27.36 -0.44
CA GLY A 1078 -12.70 -26.14 -1.24
C GLY A 1078 -12.60 -26.37 -2.75
N ALA A 1079 -13.16 -25.44 -3.52
CA ALA A 1079 -13.19 -25.46 -4.99
C ALA A 1079 -11.87 -25.01 -5.67
N SER A 1080 -10.86 -24.59 -4.91
CA SER A 1080 -9.60 -24.02 -5.44
C SER A 1080 -8.56 -25.06 -5.88
N MET A 1081 -8.64 -26.30 -5.38
CA MET A 1081 -7.68 -27.37 -5.67
C MET A 1081 -8.26 -28.32 -6.75
N PRO A 1082 -7.55 -28.60 -7.87
CA PRO A 1082 -8.06 -29.45 -8.95
C PRO A 1082 -8.46 -30.86 -8.47
N ASN A 1083 -9.57 -31.38 -8.99
CA ASN A 1083 -10.09 -32.69 -8.58
C ASN A 1083 -9.11 -33.84 -8.88
N ASP A 1084 -8.41 -33.79 -10.02
CA ASP A 1084 -7.40 -34.80 -10.37
C ASP A 1084 -6.20 -34.76 -9.41
N ALA A 1085 -5.83 -33.58 -8.91
CA ALA A 1085 -4.81 -33.46 -7.86
C ALA A 1085 -5.28 -34.05 -6.52
N LYS A 1086 -6.57 -33.89 -6.15
CA LYS A 1086 -7.14 -34.56 -4.96
C LYS A 1086 -7.16 -36.08 -5.11
N MET A 1087 -7.52 -36.58 -6.30
CA MET A 1087 -7.49 -38.01 -6.65
C MET A 1087 -6.06 -38.58 -6.59
N LEU A 1088 -5.07 -37.88 -7.16
CA LEU A 1088 -3.67 -38.28 -7.12
C LEU A 1088 -3.09 -38.21 -5.70
N ALA A 1089 -3.46 -37.21 -4.90
CA ALA A 1089 -3.07 -37.15 -3.48
C ALA A 1089 -3.58 -38.36 -2.70
N TRP A 1090 -4.85 -38.74 -2.87
CA TRP A 1090 -5.41 -39.96 -2.27
C TRP A 1090 -4.72 -41.23 -2.76
N HIS A 1091 -4.33 -41.29 -4.05
CA HIS A 1091 -3.58 -42.42 -4.60
C HIS A 1091 -2.18 -42.52 -3.98
N GLU A 1092 -1.44 -41.41 -3.93
CA GLU A 1092 -0.08 -41.37 -3.38
C GLU A 1092 -0.04 -41.67 -1.88
N LEU A 1093 -1.05 -41.23 -1.09
CA LEU A 1093 -1.18 -41.65 0.31
C LEU A 1093 -1.26 -43.18 0.44
N LYS A 1094 -1.97 -43.87 -0.46
CA LYS A 1094 -2.07 -45.34 -0.47
C LYS A 1094 -0.77 -46.01 -0.94
N GLN A 1095 -0.04 -45.40 -1.87
CA GLN A 1095 1.29 -45.89 -2.28
C GLN A 1095 2.31 -45.74 -1.15
N VAL A 1096 2.39 -44.57 -0.50
CA VAL A 1096 3.25 -44.34 0.67
C VAL A 1096 2.89 -45.32 1.78
N ARG A 1097 1.60 -45.49 2.12
CA ARG A 1097 1.20 -46.46 3.16
C ARG A 1097 1.68 -47.87 2.85
N LYS A 1098 1.53 -48.34 1.60
CA LYS A 1098 2.04 -49.65 1.17
C LYS A 1098 3.57 -49.75 1.29
N SER A 1099 4.31 -48.70 0.97
CA SER A 1099 5.76 -48.64 1.18
C SER A 1099 6.13 -48.68 2.67
N LEU A 1100 5.37 -48.01 3.55
CA LEU A 1100 5.56 -48.06 5.01
C LEU A 1100 5.26 -49.46 5.57
N GLU A 1101 4.18 -50.09 5.13
CA GLU A 1101 3.80 -51.48 5.49
C GLU A 1101 4.90 -52.49 5.11
N LEU A 1102 5.52 -52.32 3.94
CA LEU A 1102 6.64 -53.15 3.47
C LEU A 1102 7.98 -52.83 4.15
N ALA A 1103 8.19 -51.58 4.57
CA ALA A 1103 9.39 -51.15 5.28
C ALA A 1103 9.39 -51.55 6.77
N GLY A 1104 8.22 -51.52 7.42
CA GLY A 1104 8.02 -51.74 8.86
C GLY A 1104 8.38 -53.13 9.41
N MET A 1105 8.98 -54.01 8.60
CA MET A 1105 9.52 -55.32 9.00
C MET A 1105 11.05 -55.37 9.03
N ALA A 1106 11.76 -54.27 8.72
CA ALA A 1106 13.23 -54.20 8.85
C ALA A 1106 13.65 -54.12 10.32
N LYS A 1107 14.58 -54.98 10.74
CA LYS A 1107 15.04 -55.06 12.15
C LYS A 1107 16.05 -53.99 12.52
N ASP A 1108 16.72 -53.41 11.54
CA ASP A 1108 17.93 -52.61 11.72
C ASP A 1108 17.66 -51.09 11.74
N TYR A 1109 16.38 -50.69 11.81
CA TYR A 1109 15.97 -49.31 11.95
C TYR A 1109 16.21 -48.76 13.36
N ASP A 1110 16.71 -47.52 13.43
CA ASP A 1110 16.80 -46.76 14.67
C ASP A 1110 15.41 -46.37 15.21
N THR A 1111 15.34 -46.06 16.51
CA THR A 1111 14.10 -45.73 17.22
C THR A 1111 13.35 -44.55 16.60
N TYR A 1112 14.04 -43.52 16.11
CA TYR A 1112 13.39 -42.37 15.48
C TYR A 1112 12.86 -42.69 14.09
N THR A 1113 13.59 -43.48 13.30
CA THR A 1113 13.14 -44.00 12.01
C THR A 1113 11.88 -44.84 12.20
N ARG A 1114 11.90 -45.84 13.09
CA ARG A 1114 10.74 -46.71 13.35
C ARG A 1114 9.51 -45.91 13.81
N LEU A 1115 9.65 -45.07 14.85
CA LEU A 1115 8.53 -44.27 15.38
C LEU A 1115 7.97 -43.29 14.34
N HIS A 1116 8.81 -42.76 13.44
CA HIS A 1116 8.39 -41.89 12.34
C HIS A 1116 7.61 -42.63 11.26
N LEU A 1117 7.98 -43.88 10.92
CA LEU A 1117 7.19 -44.72 10.01
C LEU A 1117 5.83 -45.08 10.63
N GLU A 1118 5.81 -45.42 11.92
CA GLU A 1118 4.59 -45.73 12.69
C GLU A 1118 3.63 -44.53 12.77
N ASP A 1119 4.13 -43.34 13.14
CA ASP A 1119 3.36 -42.08 13.16
C ASP A 1119 2.83 -41.70 11.76
N SER A 1120 3.67 -41.83 10.73
CA SER A 1120 3.28 -41.57 9.34
C SER A 1120 2.15 -42.51 8.91
N ALA A 1121 2.27 -43.83 9.14
CA ALA A 1121 1.25 -44.81 8.79
C ALA A 1121 -0.06 -44.57 9.57
N MET A 1122 0.03 -44.21 10.85
CA MET A 1122 -1.14 -43.86 11.67
C MET A 1122 -1.89 -42.63 11.11
N LYS A 1123 -1.17 -41.57 10.76
CA LYS A 1123 -1.75 -40.34 10.18
C LYS A 1123 -2.37 -40.59 8.81
N ILE A 1124 -1.68 -41.35 7.94
CA ILE A 1124 -2.21 -41.72 6.62
C ILE A 1124 -3.52 -42.49 6.75
N ASN A 1125 -3.61 -43.47 7.66
CA ASN A 1125 -4.87 -44.19 7.89
C ASN A 1125 -5.98 -43.25 8.39
N ARG A 1126 -5.71 -42.38 9.37
CA ARG A 1126 -6.71 -41.40 9.86
C ARG A 1126 -7.27 -40.50 8.74
N VAL A 1127 -6.47 -40.17 7.72
CA VAL A 1127 -6.91 -39.36 6.58
C VAL A 1127 -7.61 -40.19 5.50
N LEU A 1128 -7.18 -41.43 5.26
CA LEU A 1128 -7.87 -42.34 4.32
C LEU A 1128 -9.21 -42.86 4.85
N ASP A 1129 -9.36 -42.97 6.17
CA ASP A 1129 -10.59 -43.36 6.88
C ASP A 1129 -11.49 -42.15 7.23
N ALA A 1130 -11.09 -40.93 6.87
CA ALA A 1130 -11.82 -39.71 7.17
C ALA A 1130 -13.18 -39.66 6.45
N LYS A 1131 -14.26 -39.45 7.21
CA LYS A 1131 -15.62 -39.40 6.68
C LYS A 1131 -16.04 -37.97 6.37
N LEU A 1132 -16.58 -37.76 5.17
CA LEU A 1132 -17.19 -36.49 4.78
C LEU A 1132 -18.53 -36.31 5.52
N THR A 1133 -18.51 -35.62 6.66
CA THR A 1133 -19.72 -35.20 7.37
C THR A 1133 -20.37 -34.04 6.61
N ILE A 1134 -21.28 -34.36 5.68
CA ILE A 1134 -22.15 -33.36 5.03
C ILE A 1134 -23.16 -32.89 6.07
N SER A 1135 -22.80 -31.84 6.82
CA SER A 1135 -23.74 -31.15 7.71
C SER A 1135 -24.77 -30.40 6.86
N THR A 1136 -26.06 -30.70 7.05
CA THR A 1136 -27.15 -29.90 6.50
C THR A 1136 -27.35 -28.63 7.34
N GLY A 1137 -26.30 -27.80 7.42
CA GLY A 1137 -26.34 -26.45 8.00
C GLY A 1137 -27.18 -25.52 7.12
N ALA A 1138 -28.02 -24.69 7.74
CA ALA A 1138 -29.16 -24.08 7.06
C ALA A 1138 -28.90 -22.65 6.53
N SER A 1139 -28.16 -22.51 5.44
CA SER A 1139 -28.22 -21.28 4.62
C SER A 1139 -28.01 -21.54 3.12
N GLY A 1140 -28.94 -21.04 2.28
CA GLY A 1140 -28.83 -21.04 0.82
C GLY A 1140 -29.66 -22.07 0.04
N VAL A 1141 -30.98 -21.86 -0.04
CA VAL A 1141 -31.91 -22.41 -1.07
C VAL A 1141 -31.66 -23.88 -1.48
N ALA A 1142 -31.96 -24.82 -0.58
CA ALA A 1142 -32.01 -26.24 -0.94
C ALA A 1142 -33.23 -26.54 -1.83
N ARG A 1143 -33.00 -27.03 -3.06
CA ARG A 1143 -33.97 -27.90 -3.72
C ARG A 1143 -33.85 -29.28 -3.04
N PRO A 1144 -34.93 -29.92 -2.58
CA PRO A 1144 -34.83 -31.14 -1.81
C PRO A 1144 -34.20 -32.27 -2.65
N LEU A 1145 -33.24 -33.00 -2.05
CA LEU A 1145 -32.67 -34.21 -2.64
C LEU A 1145 -33.80 -35.19 -2.96
N THR A 1146 -33.86 -35.63 -4.22
CA THR A 1146 -34.85 -36.60 -4.67
C THR A 1146 -34.36 -38.02 -4.37
N LEU A 1147 -35.29 -38.98 -4.41
CA LEU A 1147 -34.93 -40.39 -4.28
C LEU A 1147 -34.04 -40.88 -5.44
N ALA A 1148 -34.03 -40.19 -6.59
CA ALA A 1148 -33.14 -40.48 -7.71
C ALA A 1148 -31.68 -40.06 -7.42
N ASP A 1149 -31.47 -38.93 -6.73
CA ASP A 1149 -30.14 -38.48 -6.31
C ASP A 1149 -29.52 -39.46 -5.28
N LEU A 1150 -30.36 -40.00 -4.39
CA LEU A 1150 -29.97 -40.96 -3.36
C LEU A 1150 -29.75 -42.40 -3.86
N LEU A 1151 -30.29 -42.76 -5.04
CA LEU A 1151 -30.20 -44.11 -5.61
C LEU A 1151 -29.36 -44.20 -6.89
N GLY A 1152 -28.65 -43.12 -7.28
CA GLY A 1152 -27.79 -43.11 -8.47
C GLY A 1152 -28.58 -43.23 -9.78
N GLY A 1153 -29.64 -42.43 -9.91
CA GLY A 1153 -30.60 -42.52 -11.01
C GLY A 1153 -29.97 -42.44 -12.41
N LYS A 1154 -30.25 -43.44 -13.25
CA LYS A 1154 -30.06 -43.36 -14.70
C LYS A 1154 -31.10 -42.41 -15.31
N THR A 1155 -30.74 -41.79 -16.43
CA THR A 1155 -31.58 -40.83 -17.18
C THR A 1155 -32.71 -41.49 -17.97
N GLY A 1156 -33.80 -40.76 -18.13
CA GLY A 1156 -34.94 -41.04 -19.01
C GLY A 1156 -36.12 -40.12 -18.61
N GLU A 1157 -36.71 -39.31 -19.49
CA GLU A 1157 -36.42 -39.03 -20.91
C GLU A 1157 -35.84 -37.60 -21.09
#